data_AF-A0A3B1CDT2-F1
#
_entry.id   AF-A0A3B1CDT2-F1
#
_cell.length_a   1.000
_cell.length_b   1.000
_cell.length_c   1.000
_cell.angle_alpha   90.00
_cell.angle_beta   90.00
_cell.angle_gamma   90.00
#
_symmetry.space_group_name_H-M   'P 1'
#
loop_
_entity.id
_entity.type
_entity.pdbx_description
1 polymer ?
#
loop_
_entity_poly.entity_id
_entity_poly.type
_entity_poly.pdbx_seq_one_letter_code
_entity_poly.pdbx_strand_id
1 'polypeptide(L)'
;MMGEQFWLGRNIYQLSDNDKIPYQIPGPMDAWAGNEKKSVALPVHFSRDIDLSFEFADTHESHPPTLSVEIDGSAFSEIQVRPGFGTQPHEWQTKGKPQTIDIFIPAESIANEPQYISITTTSGSWVAISKVTLRIAPYKGELFMAKLLWGMTAFLAVVLAVIYRGELTAKARQLASGGITLISDATYVYPPQKAGWLSLLFTIGLLCIATYNEYPKWNVFELQPDSSSYIRHEVQRTYLYPLFIKIFEGQNVKDIEEYYTRGIIKPTADSPYVDLLRVVHAQKVILIITLLIFYFCLSLIVPCYLAFSFCLWLYLSDFFEQHAYALLTEPLSQSLYFITIGLLLCYLRFPRTFLALLMGLVIGLASIVRPANIFLLPFLIITLIGGVHDGYKKRILRLSAASAIVVIILLSQAFYTYYRTDSFMPSPMYPQQRIAIALQYATAEDIAAMPDSESVMFLKKCLELKKNADIDVIGSDRKANNLAPYEYYNSNHYIVASRLARSLFKSDHPIIKGNFDDKFWGYYSKLANKITPPILREHMVEWLETASFAFNYSNTKMSRISSSKMNITFRQLIPYMLIAFSLLLFINYKIATFCYFLLLAHLSNVALASLYNYPLERYIYATEWFVLVALFICISVLTATGAKLVYTKFCKYPEYQF
;
A
#
# COMPACT_ATOMS: atom_id res chain seq x y z
N MET A 1 -0.92 52.01 -6.04
CA MET A 1 -2.40 52.14 -5.99
C MET A 1 -2.74 53.29 -6.92
N MET A 2 -3.74 53.13 -7.77
CA MET A 2 -4.08 54.12 -8.80
C MET A 2 -5.40 54.82 -8.44
N GLY A 3 -5.39 56.16 -8.46
CA GLY A 3 -6.44 57.09 -7.98
C GLY A 3 -7.76 57.11 -8.77
N GLU A 4 -8.73 57.91 -8.32
CA GLU A 4 -10.06 58.11 -8.94
C GLU A 4 -9.98 58.49 -10.44
N GLN A 5 -8.95 59.23 -10.84
CA GLN A 5 -8.72 59.60 -12.25
C GLN A 5 -8.30 58.43 -13.15
N PHE A 6 -8.02 57.26 -12.59
CA PHE A 6 -7.59 56.08 -13.33
C PHE A 6 -8.64 55.57 -14.30
N TRP A 7 -9.94 55.70 -13.99
CA TRP A 7 -11.01 55.10 -14.80
C TRP A 7 -11.56 56.01 -15.91
N LEU A 8 -11.13 57.27 -15.97
CA LEU A 8 -11.52 58.19 -17.03
C LEU A 8 -11.00 57.70 -18.38
N GLY A 9 -11.93 57.39 -19.30
CA GLY A 9 -11.64 56.86 -20.63
C GLY A 9 -11.16 55.39 -20.65
N ARG A 10 -11.26 54.66 -19.52
CA ARG A 10 -10.89 53.23 -19.44
C ARG A 10 -12.08 52.39 -19.01
N ASN A 11 -12.37 51.33 -19.76
CA ASN A 11 -13.46 50.38 -19.44
C ASN A 11 -12.96 49.02 -19.00
N ILE A 12 -11.73 48.67 -19.38
CA ILE A 12 -11.10 47.41 -19.02
C ILE A 12 -9.68 47.73 -18.56
N TYR A 13 -9.30 47.16 -17.42
CA TYR A 13 -7.91 47.14 -16.97
C TYR A 13 -7.41 45.70 -16.85
N GLN A 14 -6.49 45.34 -17.74
CA GLN A 14 -5.81 44.05 -17.69
C GLN A 14 -4.56 44.20 -16.83
N LEU A 15 -4.47 43.41 -15.77
CA LEU A 15 -3.30 43.34 -14.90
C LEU A 15 -2.21 42.51 -15.58
N SER A 16 -0.96 42.96 -15.50
CA SER A 16 0.22 42.13 -15.71
C SER A 16 0.84 41.72 -14.37
N ASP A 17 1.79 40.78 -14.37
CA ASP A 17 2.42 40.22 -13.15
C ASP A 17 3.03 41.26 -12.20
N ASN A 18 3.30 42.47 -12.68
CA ASN A 18 3.89 43.57 -11.90
C ASN A 18 2.94 44.76 -11.65
N ASP A 19 1.68 44.66 -12.08
CA ASP A 19 0.73 45.75 -11.97
C ASP A 19 0.06 45.83 -10.60
N LYS A 20 -0.37 47.05 -10.24
CA LYS A 20 -1.08 47.30 -8.99
C LYS A 20 -2.59 47.22 -9.25
N ILE A 21 -3.29 46.40 -8.47
CA ILE A 21 -4.76 46.31 -8.51
C ILE A 21 -5.37 47.70 -8.21
N PRO A 22 -6.34 48.18 -9.03
CA PRO A 22 -7.05 49.41 -8.74
C PRO A 22 -7.82 49.21 -7.44
N TYR A 23 -7.73 50.22 -6.57
CA TYR A 23 -8.32 50.08 -5.25
C TYR A 23 -9.86 50.08 -5.38
N GLN A 24 -10.42 50.88 -6.29
CA GLN A 24 -11.85 50.95 -6.51
C GLN A 24 -12.19 50.53 -7.94
N ILE A 25 -13.25 49.74 -8.10
CA ILE A 25 -13.88 49.49 -9.40
C ILE A 25 -15.22 50.25 -9.42
N PRO A 26 -15.37 51.28 -10.27
CA PRO A 26 -16.62 52.02 -10.40
C PRO A 26 -17.69 51.16 -11.07
N GLY A 27 -18.95 51.44 -10.76
CA GLY A 27 -20.09 50.88 -11.47
C GLY A 27 -20.69 51.85 -12.49
N PRO A 28 -21.66 51.41 -13.31
CA PRO A 28 -22.32 52.26 -14.29
C PRO A 28 -23.07 53.47 -13.71
N MET A 29 -23.35 53.51 -12.40
CA MET A 29 -23.97 54.68 -11.75
C MET A 29 -22.95 55.76 -11.36
N ASP A 30 -21.66 55.50 -11.51
CA ASP A 30 -20.59 56.43 -11.15
C ASP A 30 -20.31 57.42 -12.29
N ALA A 31 -20.99 58.57 -12.27
CA ALA A 31 -20.81 59.63 -13.27
C ALA A 31 -19.37 60.14 -13.39
N TRP A 32 -18.65 60.15 -12.26
CA TRP A 32 -17.22 60.52 -12.22
C TRP A 32 -16.33 59.54 -13.00
N ALA A 33 -16.79 58.31 -13.27
CA ALA A 33 -16.10 57.28 -14.04
C ALA A 33 -16.69 57.09 -15.46
N GLY A 34 -17.61 57.95 -15.88
CA GLY A 34 -18.18 57.97 -17.23
C GLY A 34 -19.50 57.19 -17.41
N ASN A 35 -20.16 56.74 -16.33
CA ASN A 35 -21.42 55.98 -16.39
C ASN A 35 -21.36 54.68 -17.22
N GLU A 36 -20.21 54.00 -17.23
CA GLU A 36 -19.98 52.79 -18.01
C GLU A 36 -19.57 51.62 -17.12
N LYS A 37 -19.78 50.39 -17.58
CA LYS A 37 -19.30 49.17 -16.91
C LYS A 37 -17.77 49.17 -16.90
N LYS A 38 -17.18 48.79 -15.77
CA LYS A 38 -15.72 48.71 -15.61
C LYS A 38 -15.30 47.29 -15.28
N SER A 39 -14.22 46.86 -15.90
CA SER A 39 -13.72 45.49 -15.77
C SER A 39 -12.26 45.47 -15.33
N VAL A 40 -11.91 44.57 -14.42
CA VAL A 40 -10.53 44.23 -14.08
C VAL A 40 -10.27 42.79 -14.46
N ALA A 41 -9.27 42.54 -15.29
CA ALA A 41 -8.91 41.21 -15.77
C ALA A 41 -7.57 40.78 -15.18
N LEU A 42 -7.56 39.58 -14.59
CA LEU A 42 -6.42 38.96 -13.93
C LEU A 42 -5.90 37.81 -14.81
N PRO A 43 -4.63 37.82 -15.22
CA PRO A 43 -4.04 36.69 -15.91
C PRO A 43 -3.90 35.53 -14.91
N VAL A 44 -4.34 34.34 -15.31
CA VAL A 44 -4.24 33.14 -14.49
C VAL A 44 -3.63 31.99 -15.29
N HIS A 45 -2.76 31.24 -14.63
CA HIS A 45 -2.06 30.09 -15.20
C HIS A 45 -2.17 28.90 -14.25
N PHE A 46 -3.26 28.13 -14.36
CA PHE A 46 -3.46 26.93 -13.54
C PHE A 46 -4.19 25.86 -14.34
N SER A 47 -3.82 24.60 -14.12
CA SER A 47 -4.40 23.41 -14.77
C SER A 47 -5.36 22.65 -13.85
N ARG A 48 -5.88 23.29 -12.80
CA ARG A 48 -6.56 22.65 -11.66
C ARG A 48 -7.71 23.48 -11.13
N ASP A 49 -8.56 22.87 -10.31
CA ASP A 49 -9.62 23.54 -9.56
C ASP A 49 -9.04 24.67 -8.70
N ILE A 50 -9.73 25.81 -8.66
CA ILE A 50 -9.28 27.03 -8.00
C ILE A 50 -10.36 27.56 -7.05
N ASP A 51 -9.94 27.97 -5.86
CA ASP A 51 -10.71 28.84 -4.97
C ASP A 51 -10.25 30.30 -5.18
N LEU A 52 -11.14 31.12 -5.76
CA LEU A 52 -10.94 32.55 -5.97
C LEU A 52 -11.69 33.34 -4.88
N SER A 53 -10.97 34.17 -4.14
CA SER A 53 -11.51 34.95 -3.04
C SER A 53 -11.28 36.45 -3.25
N PHE A 54 -12.36 37.22 -3.27
CA PHE A 54 -12.36 38.67 -3.32
C PHE A 54 -12.69 39.24 -1.94
N GLU A 55 -11.73 39.94 -1.35
CA GLU A 55 -11.92 40.70 -0.12
C GLU A 55 -12.12 42.17 -0.47
N PHE A 56 -13.30 42.70 -0.18
CA PHE A 56 -13.62 44.11 -0.35
C PHE A 56 -13.50 44.84 0.99
N ALA A 57 -12.91 46.03 0.98
CA ALA A 57 -12.78 46.89 2.15
C ALA A 57 -14.10 47.61 2.48
N ASP A 58 -14.84 48.00 1.43
CA ASP A 58 -16.15 48.63 1.53
C ASP A 58 -16.91 48.55 0.19
N THR A 59 -18.17 48.97 0.19
CA THR A 59 -18.97 49.17 -1.02
C THR A 59 -19.91 50.34 -0.87
N HIS A 60 -20.49 50.79 -1.98
CA HIS A 60 -21.50 51.84 -1.93
C HIS A 60 -22.70 51.43 -1.04
N GLU A 61 -23.12 52.34 -0.16
CA GLU A 61 -24.15 52.11 0.87
C GLU A 61 -25.57 51.95 0.33
N SER A 62 -25.95 52.71 -0.69
CA SER A 62 -27.32 52.70 -1.25
C SER A 62 -27.45 51.93 -2.56
N HIS A 63 -26.36 51.82 -3.34
CA HIS A 63 -26.34 51.24 -4.68
C HIS A 63 -25.14 50.30 -4.84
N PRO A 64 -25.01 49.24 -4.03
CA PRO A 64 -23.89 48.32 -4.14
C PRO A 64 -23.86 47.64 -5.52
N PRO A 65 -22.67 47.40 -6.09
CA PRO A 65 -22.57 46.84 -7.43
C PRO A 65 -23.06 45.39 -7.52
N THR A 66 -23.45 45.03 -8.74
CA THR A 66 -23.52 43.65 -9.20
C THR A 66 -22.24 43.36 -9.98
N LEU A 67 -21.58 42.25 -9.65
CA LEU A 67 -20.33 41.82 -10.29
C LEU A 67 -20.57 40.60 -11.17
N SER A 68 -20.17 40.67 -12.43
CA SER A 68 -20.03 39.51 -13.32
C SER A 68 -18.60 39.01 -13.25
N VAL A 69 -18.41 37.72 -13.00
CA VAL A 69 -17.13 37.04 -13.13
C VAL A 69 -17.15 36.28 -14.44
N GLU A 70 -16.19 36.57 -15.29
CA GLU A 70 -16.06 36.01 -16.62
C GLU A 70 -14.71 35.29 -16.74
N ILE A 71 -14.70 34.17 -17.45
CA ILE A 71 -13.50 33.41 -17.80
C ILE A 71 -13.37 33.48 -19.31
N ASP A 72 -12.31 34.13 -19.80
CA ASP A 72 -12.07 34.38 -21.23
C ASP A 72 -13.27 35.03 -21.95
N GLY A 73 -13.92 35.97 -21.26
CA GLY A 73 -15.08 36.70 -21.77
C GLY A 73 -16.41 35.93 -21.77
N SER A 74 -16.44 34.69 -21.25
CA SER A 74 -17.67 33.94 -21.01
C SER A 74 -18.14 34.13 -19.58
N ALA A 75 -19.40 34.51 -19.39
CA ALA A 75 -20.00 34.68 -18.06
C ALA A 75 -19.99 33.36 -17.27
N PHE A 76 -19.31 33.37 -16.11
CA PHE A 76 -19.21 32.23 -15.21
C PHE A 76 -20.17 32.37 -14.03
N SER A 77 -20.24 33.55 -13.41
CA SER A 77 -21.11 33.81 -12.26
C SER A 77 -21.48 35.28 -12.16
N GLU A 78 -22.66 35.58 -11.62
CA GLU A 78 -23.10 36.93 -11.30
C GLU A 78 -23.42 37.05 -9.81
N ILE A 79 -22.89 38.09 -9.18
CA ILE A 79 -22.86 38.22 -7.73
C ILE A 79 -23.33 39.62 -7.33
N GLN A 80 -24.46 39.68 -6.63
CA GLN A 80 -24.90 40.92 -6.00
C GLN A 80 -24.11 41.16 -4.72
N VAL A 81 -23.34 42.25 -4.70
CA VAL A 81 -22.54 42.62 -3.53
C VAL A 81 -23.45 43.26 -2.47
N ARG A 82 -23.15 43.02 -1.19
CA ARG A 82 -23.95 43.58 -0.09
C ARG A 82 -23.62 45.06 0.11
N PRO A 83 -24.59 45.88 0.57
CA PRO A 83 -24.33 47.27 0.91
C PRO A 83 -23.27 47.46 2.00
N GLY A 84 -22.33 48.35 1.71
CA GLY A 84 -21.27 48.82 2.60
C GLY A 84 -21.66 50.08 3.36
N PHE A 85 -20.66 50.82 3.85
CA PHE A 85 -20.84 52.11 4.51
C PHE A 85 -20.59 53.31 3.58
N GLY A 86 -20.23 53.08 2.30
CA GLY A 86 -19.99 54.19 1.36
C GLY A 86 -18.83 55.11 1.76
N THR A 87 -17.86 54.58 2.49
CA THR A 87 -16.76 55.34 3.08
C THR A 87 -15.86 55.97 2.01
N GLN A 88 -15.29 57.15 2.30
CA GLN A 88 -14.36 57.79 1.38
C GLN A 88 -13.09 56.94 1.15
N PRO A 89 -12.47 56.99 -0.05
CA PRO A 89 -11.40 56.08 -0.44
C PRO A 89 -10.14 56.04 0.44
N HIS A 90 -9.92 57.04 1.29
CA HIS A 90 -8.77 57.06 2.21
C HIS A 90 -9.08 56.46 3.59
N GLU A 91 -10.35 56.21 3.92
CA GLU A 91 -10.76 55.73 5.25
C GLU A 91 -11.36 54.31 5.24
N TRP A 92 -11.72 53.79 4.07
CA TRP A 92 -12.31 52.48 3.87
C TRP A 92 -11.55 51.26 4.49
N GLN A 93 -10.23 51.31 4.67
CA GLN A 93 -9.45 50.23 5.31
C GLN A 93 -9.67 50.16 6.82
N THR A 94 -10.06 51.28 7.43
CA THR A 94 -10.24 51.40 8.89
C THR A 94 -11.70 51.58 9.29
N LYS A 95 -12.52 52.19 8.43
CA LYS A 95 -13.92 52.52 8.69
C LYS A 95 -14.91 51.84 7.74
N GLY A 96 -14.43 51.19 6.68
CA GLY A 96 -15.29 50.48 5.72
C GLY A 96 -15.94 49.24 6.33
N LYS A 97 -16.92 48.69 5.61
CA LYS A 97 -17.57 47.42 5.98
C LYS A 97 -17.00 46.28 5.14
N PRO A 98 -16.02 45.51 5.66
CA PRO A 98 -15.37 44.49 4.87
C PRO A 98 -16.31 43.33 4.53
N GLN A 99 -16.14 42.77 3.35
CA GLN A 99 -16.84 41.54 2.95
C GLN A 99 -15.95 40.67 2.06
N THR A 100 -16.16 39.37 2.13
CA THR A 100 -15.42 38.39 1.33
C THR A 100 -16.39 37.62 0.45
N ILE A 101 -15.99 37.40 -0.80
CA ILE A 101 -16.73 36.61 -1.78
C ILE A 101 -15.82 35.52 -2.29
N ASP A 102 -16.23 34.26 -2.08
CA ASP A 102 -15.49 33.08 -2.52
C ASP A 102 -16.20 32.42 -3.70
N ILE A 103 -15.42 32.05 -4.71
CA ILE A 103 -15.89 31.47 -5.97
C ILE A 103 -15.03 30.25 -6.27
N PHE A 104 -15.69 29.10 -6.41
CA PHE A 104 -15.05 27.86 -6.85
C PHE A 104 -15.08 27.78 -8.38
N ILE A 105 -13.92 27.66 -9.00
CA ILE A 105 -13.76 27.53 -10.44
C ILE A 105 -13.21 26.13 -10.73
N PRO A 106 -13.98 25.22 -11.36
CA PRO A 106 -13.50 23.90 -11.69
C PRO A 106 -12.52 23.95 -12.87
N ALA A 107 -11.54 23.03 -12.88
CA ALA A 107 -10.52 22.92 -13.94
C ALA A 107 -11.14 22.78 -15.34
N GLU A 108 -12.31 22.14 -15.44
CA GLU A 108 -13.03 21.94 -16.70
C GLU A 108 -13.55 23.23 -17.32
N SER A 109 -13.69 24.31 -16.52
CA SER A 109 -14.09 25.63 -17.01
C SER A 109 -12.91 26.44 -17.59
N ILE A 110 -11.71 25.86 -17.59
CA ILE A 110 -10.45 26.51 -18.00
C ILE A 110 -9.88 25.74 -19.20
N ALA A 111 -9.73 26.40 -20.35
CA ALA A 111 -9.04 25.91 -21.54
C ALA A 111 -7.51 26.08 -21.44
N ASN A 112 -6.74 25.26 -22.15
CA ASN A 112 -5.29 25.03 -22.01
C ASN A 112 -4.33 26.19 -22.42
N GLU A 113 -4.79 27.44 -22.49
CA GLU A 113 -3.99 28.61 -22.92
C GLU A 113 -4.15 29.81 -21.97
N PRO A 114 -3.29 30.86 -22.00
CA PRO A 114 -3.36 31.99 -21.06
C PRO A 114 -4.77 32.53 -20.92
N GLN A 115 -5.32 32.44 -19.70
CA GLN A 115 -6.70 32.82 -19.42
C GLN A 115 -6.78 34.09 -18.59
N TYR A 116 -7.82 34.88 -18.86
CA TYR A 116 -8.15 36.03 -18.03
C TYR A 116 -9.41 35.72 -17.24
N ILE A 117 -9.32 35.86 -15.92
CA ILE A 117 -10.51 36.00 -15.07
C ILE A 117 -10.81 37.48 -14.97
N SER A 118 -11.92 37.92 -15.54
CA SER A 118 -12.41 39.29 -15.43
C SER A 118 -13.53 39.44 -14.42
N ILE A 119 -13.49 40.53 -13.66
CA ILE A 119 -14.59 40.98 -12.82
C ILE A 119 -15.10 42.27 -13.40
N THR A 120 -16.40 42.32 -13.68
CA THR A 120 -17.06 43.46 -14.32
C THR A 120 -18.20 43.97 -13.45
N THR A 121 -18.23 45.26 -13.15
CA THR A 121 -19.38 45.91 -12.52
C THR A 121 -20.50 46.08 -13.54
N THR A 122 -21.54 45.24 -13.47
CA THR A 122 -22.64 45.22 -14.47
C THR A 122 -23.75 46.21 -14.16
N SER A 123 -23.96 46.51 -12.88
CA SER A 123 -24.93 47.50 -12.38
C SER A 123 -24.49 48.04 -11.01
N GLY A 124 -25.15 49.11 -10.54
CA GLY A 124 -24.83 49.76 -9.27
C GLY A 124 -23.66 50.75 -9.37
N SER A 125 -23.15 51.14 -8.22
CA SER A 125 -21.99 52.04 -8.06
C SER A 125 -20.75 51.22 -7.72
N TRP A 126 -19.82 51.74 -6.91
CA TRP A 126 -18.47 51.22 -6.79
C TRP A 126 -18.28 50.13 -5.74
N VAL A 127 -17.20 49.37 -5.91
CA VAL A 127 -16.64 48.43 -4.91
C VAL A 127 -15.18 48.74 -4.62
N ALA A 128 -14.78 48.59 -3.35
CA ALA A 128 -13.43 48.79 -2.86
C ALA A 128 -12.69 47.47 -2.64
N ILE A 129 -11.67 47.17 -3.43
CA ILE A 129 -10.86 45.95 -3.30
C ILE A 129 -9.79 46.15 -2.23
N SER A 130 -9.82 45.26 -1.23
CA SER A 130 -8.74 45.11 -0.25
C SER A 130 -7.70 44.10 -0.76
N LYS A 131 -8.17 42.92 -1.18
CA LYS A 131 -7.30 41.81 -1.55
C LYS A 131 -8.00 40.85 -2.51
N VAL A 132 -7.22 40.28 -3.42
CA VAL A 132 -7.63 39.14 -4.24
C VAL A 132 -6.72 37.98 -3.90
N THR A 133 -7.29 36.85 -3.52
CA THR A 133 -6.54 35.63 -3.24
C THR A 133 -6.97 34.55 -4.21
N LEU A 134 -6.01 33.92 -4.86
CA LEU A 134 -6.24 32.76 -5.70
C LEU A 134 -5.49 31.57 -5.10
N ARG A 135 -6.20 30.48 -4.83
CA ARG A 135 -5.62 29.26 -4.25
C ARG A 135 -6.00 28.06 -5.10
N ILE A 136 -5.05 27.16 -5.28
CA ILE A 136 -5.35 25.84 -5.84
C ILE A 136 -6.22 25.11 -4.81
N ALA A 137 -7.40 24.66 -5.21
CA ALA A 137 -8.32 23.97 -4.32
C ALA A 137 -7.67 22.66 -3.81
N PRO A 138 -7.87 22.28 -2.53
CA PRO A 138 -7.31 21.04 -1.99
C PRO A 138 -7.87 19.83 -2.74
N TYR A 139 -7.02 18.86 -3.05
CA TYR A 139 -7.41 17.71 -3.86
C TYR A 139 -8.55 16.92 -3.20
N LYS A 140 -9.53 16.46 -3.99
CA LYS A 140 -10.54 15.47 -3.53
C LYS A 140 -9.90 14.24 -2.84
N GLY A 141 -8.68 13.88 -3.26
CA GLY A 141 -7.86 12.83 -2.65
C GLY A 141 -7.34 13.16 -1.24
N GLU A 142 -7.03 14.42 -0.91
CA GLU A 142 -6.60 14.83 0.44
C GLU A 142 -7.77 14.77 1.43
N LEU A 143 -8.97 15.18 0.99
CA LEU A 143 -10.19 15.01 1.77
C LEU A 143 -10.56 13.53 1.97
N PHE A 144 -10.31 12.69 0.97
CA PHE A 144 -10.47 11.23 1.09
C PHE A 144 -9.40 10.62 2.01
N MET A 145 -8.15 11.04 1.93
CA MET A 145 -7.07 10.60 2.83
C MET A 145 -7.38 11.00 4.28
N ALA A 146 -7.90 12.20 4.52
CA ALA A 146 -8.39 12.59 5.84
C ALA A 146 -9.53 11.66 6.31
N LYS A 147 -10.51 11.37 5.45
CA LYS A 147 -11.62 10.43 5.77
C LYS A 147 -11.12 9.00 6.01
N LEU A 148 -10.13 8.52 5.26
CA LEU A 148 -9.50 7.21 5.43
C LEU A 148 -8.74 7.15 6.75
N LEU A 149 -7.96 8.19 7.08
CA LEU A 149 -7.27 8.33 8.36
C LEU A 149 -8.26 8.29 9.53
N TRP A 150 -9.39 8.99 9.41
CA TRP A 150 -10.52 8.98 10.34
C TRP A 150 -11.19 7.59 10.43
N GLY A 151 -11.40 6.91 9.31
CA GLY A 151 -11.94 5.56 9.27
C GLY A 151 -11.02 4.52 9.92
N MET A 152 -9.70 4.64 9.71
CA MET A 152 -8.71 3.77 10.32
C MET A 152 -8.50 4.05 11.81
N THR A 153 -8.55 5.32 12.24
CA THR A 153 -8.56 5.66 13.68
C THR A 153 -9.85 5.18 14.35
N ALA A 154 -11.00 5.26 13.70
CA ALA A 154 -12.24 4.67 14.20
C ALA A 154 -12.14 3.14 14.28
N PHE A 155 -11.56 2.46 13.28
CA PHE A 155 -11.29 1.03 13.33
C PHE A 155 -10.35 0.66 14.49
N LEU A 156 -9.26 1.41 14.68
CA LEU A 156 -8.34 1.25 15.80
C LEU A 156 -9.07 1.44 17.15
N ALA A 157 -9.92 2.47 17.26
CA ALA A 157 -10.72 2.73 18.45
C ALA A 157 -11.69 1.58 18.74
N VAL A 158 -12.31 0.98 17.72
CA VAL A 158 -13.18 -0.20 17.87
C VAL A 158 -12.37 -1.42 18.32
N VAL A 159 -11.21 -1.69 17.72
CA VAL A 159 -10.32 -2.78 18.14
C VAL A 159 -9.89 -2.59 19.60
N LEU A 160 -9.48 -1.38 19.97
CA LEU A 160 -9.12 -1.01 21.34
C LEU A 160 -10.30 -1.19 22.29
N ALA A 161 -11.51 -0.72 21.95
CA ALA A 161 -12.71 -0.87 22.77
C ALA A 161 -13.11 -2.34 22.97
N VAL A 162 -12.98 -3.17 21.93
CA VAL A 162 -13.25 -4.61 21.99
C VAL A 162 -12.25 -5.33 22.91
N ILE A 163 -10.97 -4.95 22.88
CA ILE A 163 -9.92 -5.45 23.78
C ILE A 163 -10.21 -5.01 25.23
N TYR A 164 -10.40 -3.70 25.44
CA TYR A 164 -10.60 -3.10 26.76
C TYR A 164 -11.87 -3.63 27.46
N ARG A 165 -12.97 -3.77 26.71
CA ARG A 165 -14.21 -4.39 27.22
C ARG A 165 -13.99 -5.83 27.65
N GLY A 166 -13.15 -6.58 26.93
CA GLY A 166 -12.76 -7.94 27.28
C GLY A 166 -12.08 -8.03 28.64
N GLU A 167 -11.09 -7.16 28.89
CA GLU A 167 -10.38 -7.12 30.16
C GLU A 167 -11.28 -6.72 31.32
N LEU A 168 -12.16 -5.72 31.14
CA LEU A 168 -13.13 -5.31 32.16
C LEU A 168 -14.08 -6.47 32.53
N THR A 169 -14.61 -7.20 31.55
CA THR A 169 -15.46 -8.37 31.83
C THR A 169 -14.72 -9.53 32.48
N ALA A 170 -13.45 -9.78 32.12
CA ALA A 170 -12.65 -10.82 32.75
C ALA A 170 -12.36 -10.49 34.23
N LYS A 171 -12.02 -9.23 34.51
CA LYS A 171 -11.76 -8.73 35.87
C LYS A 171 -13.04 -8.71 36.72
N ALA A 172 -14.18 -8.31 36.15
CA ALA A 172 -15.47 -8.39 36.84
C ALA A 172 -15.86 -9.83 37.20
N ARG A 173 -15.59 -10.81 36.32
CA ARG A 173 -15.80 -12.23 36.63
C ARG A 173 -14.85 -12.75 37.69
N GLN A 174 -13.58 -12.38 37.65
CA GLN A 174 -12.57 -12.79 38.64
C GLN A 174 -12.87 -12.21 40.03
N LEU A 175 -13.34 -10.95 40.09
CA LEU A 175 -13.82 -10.32 41.32
C LEU A 175 -15.13 -10.96 41.83
N ALA A 176 -16.04 -11.33 40.92
CA ALA A 176 -17.32 -11.96 41.27
C ALA A 176 -17.16 -13.42 41.71
N SER A 177 -16.13 -14.15 41.24
CA SER A 177 -15.96 -15.56 41.55
C SER A 177 -15.25 -15.85 42.87
N GLY A 178 -14.78 -14.84 43.61
CA GLY A 178 -14.16 -14.98 44.95
C GLY A 178 -12.90 -15.87 45.02
N GLY A 179 -12.49 -16.46 43.90
CA GLY A 179 -11.44 -17.47 43.83
C GLY A 179 -10.09 -16.83 43.53
N ILE A 180 -9.25 -16.74 44.55
CA ILE A 180 -7.81 -16.49 44.40
C ILE A 180 -7.16 -17.79 43.86
N THR A 181 -7.34 -18.09 42.57
CA THR A 181 -6.52 -19.11 41.89
C THR A 181 -5.20 -18.49 41.48
N LEU A 182 -4.24 -18.51 42.41
CA LEU A 182 -2.93 -17.85 42.34
C LEU A 182 -1.91 -18.49 41.37
N ILE A 183 -2.25 -19.56 40.62
CA ILE A 183 -1.21 -20.38 39.95
C ILE A 183 -1.37 -20.51 38.43
N SER A 184 -2.55 -20.33 37.81
CA SER A 184 -2.69 -20.50 36.34
C SER A 184 -2.58 -19.22 35.51
N ASP A 185 -2.77 -18.05 36.12
CA ASP A 185 -2.70 -16.75 35.41
C ASP A 185 -1.27 -16.19 35.27
N ALA A 186 -0.26 -16.91 35.77
CA ALA A 186 1.16 -16.62 35.58
C ALA A 186 1.64 -16.72 34.12
N THR A 187 0.74 -17.02 33.18
CA THR A 187 1.02 -17.17 31.74
C THR A 187 1.33 -15.85 31.03
N TYR A 188 1.10 -14.71 31.68
CA TYR A 188 1.38 -13.39 31.11
C TYR A 188 2.31 -12.61 32.03
N VAL A 189 3.47 -12.25 31.49
CA VAL A 189 4.59 -11.70 32.26
C VAL A 189 4.30 -10.27 32.76
N TYR A 190 3.41 -9.52 32.11
CA TYR A 190 3.14 -8.11 32.45
C TYR A 190 1.64 -7.79 32.55
N PRO A 191 1.17 -7.20 33.67
CA PRO A 191 -0.21 -6.74 33.80
C PRO A 191 -0.46 -5.47 32.96
N PRO A 192 -1.59 -5.40 32.22
CA PRO A 192 -1.86 -4.36 31.22
C PRO A 192 -2.06 -2.94 31.79
N GLN A 193 -2.42 -2.81 33.07
CA GLN A 193 -3.00 -1.57 33.61
C GLN A 193 -2.02 -0.39 33.78
N LYS A 194 -0.71 -0.62 33.88
CA LYS A 194 0.30 0.46 33.95
C LYS A 194 0.96 0.77 32.60
N ALA A 195 0.63 0.00 31.56
CA ALA A 195 1.27 0.11 30.24
C ALA A 195 0.56 1.10 29.30
N GLY A 196 -0.68 1.51 29.59
CA GLY A 196 -1.50 2.31 28.65
C GLY A 196 -0.85 3.64 28.23
N TRP A 197 -0.48 4.49 29.20
CA TRP A 197 0.12 5.80 28.92
C TRP A 197 1.53 5.68 28.31
N LEU A 198 2.35 4.75 28.81
CA LEU A 198 3.68 4.50 28.25
C LEU A 198 3.61 3.98 26.81
N SER A 199 2.69 3.06 26.53
CA SER A 199 2.48 2.54 25.17
C SER A 199 1.99 3.64 24.24
N LEU A 200 1.11 4.54 24.69
CA LEU A 200 0.70 5.71 23.92
C LEU A 200 1.89 6.64 23.62
N LEU A 201 2.73 6.95 24.62
CA LEU A 201 3.94 7.77 24.44
C LEU A 201 4.90 7.14 23.42
N PHE A 202 5.15 5.83 23.51
CA PHE A 202 5.97 5.11 22.55
C PHE A 202 5.34 5.05 21.16
N THR A 203 4.02 4.95 21.05
CA THR A 203 3.29 5.03 19.77
C THR A 203 3.51 6.38 19.11
N ILE A 204 3.35 7.47 19.87
CA ILE A 204 3.61 8.84 19.39
C ILE A 204 5.08 8.98 18.98
N GLY A 205 6.02 8.48 19.80
CA GLY A 205 7.44 8.49 19.47
C GLY A 205 7.75 7.76 18.16
N LEU A 206 7.16 6.57 17.94
CA LEU A 206 7.36 5.79 16.72
C LEU A 206 6.77 6.51 15.50
N LEU A 207 5.59 7.12 15.66
CA LEU A 207 4.97 7.93 14.61
C LEU A 207 5.81 9.16 14.25
N CYS A 208 6.34 9.89 15.24
CA CYS A 208 7.20 11.04 15.00
C CYS A 208 8.48 10.64 14.25
N ILE A 209 9.12 9.54 14.65
CA ILE A 209 10.34 9.03 13.99
C ILE A 209 10.03 8.58 12.57
N ALA A 210 8.95 7.83 12.35
CA ALA A 210 8.54 7.40 11.02
C ALA A 210 8.24 8.61 10.12
N THR A 211 7.49 9.58 10.63
CA THR A 211 7.17 10.82 9.88
C THR A 211 8.43 11.60 9.53
N TYR A 212 9.37 11.73 10.48
CA TYR A 212 10.64 12.42 10.25
C TYR A 212 11.48 11.74 9.16
N ASN A 213 11.56 10.41 9.17
CA ASN A 213 12.32 9.65 8.19
C ASN A 213 11.65 9.60 6.80
N GLU A 214 10.32 9.56 6.74
CA GLU A 214 9.57 9.61 5.48
C GLU A 214 9.56 11.01 4.85
N TYR A 215 9.66 12.09 5.63
CA TYR A 215 9.51 13.46 5.14
C TYR A 215 10.41 13.80 3.93
N PRO A 216 11.72 13.49 3.92
CA PRO A 216 12.59 13.73 2.75
C PRO A 216 12.23 12.89 1.53
N LYS A 217 11.57 11.74 1.74
CA LYS A 217 11.18 10.77 0.72
C LYS A 217 9.70 10.84 0.37
N TRP A 218 8.95 11.79 0.94
CA TRP A 218 7.50 11.82 0.85
C TRP A 218 7.05 11.91 -0.61
N ASN A 219 7.52 12.95 -1.30
CA ASN A 219 7.22 13.24 -2.71
C ASN A 219 8.11 12.46 -3.70
N VAL A 220 8.44 11.23 -3.36
CA VAL A 220 9.31 10.36 -4.16
C VAL A 220 8.66 8.99 -4.28
N PHE A 221 8.71 8.43 -5.48
CA PHE A 221 8.36 7.04 -5.72
C PHE A 221 9.30 6.36 -6.73
N GLU A 222 9.25 5.04 -6.78
CA GLU A 222 10.04 4.24 -7.72
C GLU A 222 9.11 3.41 -8.62
N LEU A 223 9.40 3.42 -9.92
CA LEU A 223 8.82 2.50 -10.89
C LEU A 223 9.75 1.31 -11.10
N GLN A 224 9.16 0.13 -11.01
CA GLN A 224 9.80 -1.15 -11.29
C GLN A 224 9.19 -1.75 -12.57
N PRO A 225 9.87 -2.70 -13.25
CA PRO A 225 9.38 -3.26 -14.51
C PRO A 225 7.95 -3.80 -14.45
N ASP A 226 7.57 -4.35 -13.30
CA ASP A 226 6.23 -4.86 -13.02
C ASP A 226 5.21 -3.79 -12.64
N SER A 227 5.61 -2.58 -12.24
CA SER A 227 4.69 -1.46 -11.92
C SER A 227 3.75 -1.16 -13.08
N SER A 228 4.26 -1.12 -14.32
CA SER A 228 3.51 -0.85 -15.54
C SER A 228 2.24 -1.69 -15.68
N SER A 229 2.37 -3.00 -15.46
CA SER A 229 1.25 -3.95 -15.57
C SER A 229 0.18 -3.79 -14.49
N TYR A 230 0.54 -3.26 -13.32
CA TYR A 230 -0.45 -2.93 -12.28
C TYR A 230 -1.21 -1.65 -12.64
N ILE A 231 -0.51 -0.63 -13.15
CA ILE A 231 -1.11 0.64 -13.59
C ILE A 231 -2.06 0.40 -14.78
N ARG A 232 -1.67 -0.44 -15.74
CA ARG A 232 -2.51 -0.80 -16.90
C ARG A 232 -3.65 -1.78 -16.59
N HIS A 233 -3.80 -2.20 -15.33
CA HIS A 233 -4.80 -3.19 -14.91
C HIS A 233 -4.77 -4.49 -15.74
N GLU A 234 -3.57 -4.96 -16.08
CA GLU A 234 -3.37 -6.17 -16.88
C GLU A 234 -3.92 -7.40 -16.14
N VAL A 235 -4.61 -8.27 -16.87
CA VAL A 235 -5.29 -9.45 -16.29
C VAL A 235 -4.34 -10.49 -15.69
N GLN A 236 -3.05 -10.43 -16.05
CA GLN A 236 -1.99 -11.25 -15.45
C GLN A 236 -1.62 -10.81 -14.02
N ARG A 237 -2.24 -9.74 -13.50
CA ARG A 237 -2.11 -9.29 -12.11
C ARG A 237 -3.37 -9.63 -11.33
N THR A 238 -3.21 -9.76 -10.01
CA THR A 238 -4.37 -9.86 -9.14
C THR A 238 -5.09 -8.52 -9.10
N TYR A 239 -6.42 -8.53 -8.95
CA TYR A 239 -7.21 -7.32 -9.16
C TYR A 239 -7.15 -6.31 -8.01
N LEU A 240 -6.75 -6.73 -6.80
CA LEU A 240 -6.84 -5.87 -5.62
C LEU A 240 -5.84 -4.71 -5.65
N TYR A 241 -4.61 -4.93 -6.08
CA TYR A 241 -3.61 -3.85 -6.16
C TYR A 241 -3.91 -2.85 -7.30
N PRO A 242 -4.28 -3.27 -8.52
CA PRO A 242 -4.81 -2.37 -9.54
C PRO A 242 -6.08 -1.63 -9.08
N LEU A 243 -6.97 -2.26 -8.31
CA LEU A 243 -8.11 -1.56 -7.71
C LEU A 243 -7.66 -0.51 -6.68
N PHE A 244 -6.64 -0.84 -5.89
CA PHE A 244 -6.03 0.11 -4.97
C PHE A 244 -5.44 1.32 -5.72
N ILE A 245 -4.67 1.10 -6.79
CA ILE A 245 -4.19 2.17 -7.67
C ILE A 245 -5.38 3.01 -8.16
N LYS A 246 -6.43 2.37 -8.68
CA LYS A 246 -7.63 3.05 -9.19
C LYS A 246 -8.34 3.96 -8.18
N ILE A 247 -8.31 3.60 -6.89
CA ILE A 247 -8.93 4.39 -5.83
C ILE A 247 -8.16 5.69 -5.59
N PHE A 248 -6.84 5.68 -5.77
CA PHE A 248 -5.95 6.80 -5.44
C PHE A 248 -5.40 7.54 -6.66
N GLU A 249 -5.46 6.96 -7.86
CA GLU A 249 -5.03 7.59 -9.10
C GLU A 249 -6.02 8.70 -9.53
N GLY A 250 -5.49 9.75 -10.17
CA GLY A 250 -6.30 10.77 -10.83
C GLY A 250 -6.70 10.35 -12.25
N GLN A 251 -7.44 11.20 -12.95
CA GLN A 251 -8.01 10.87 -14.27
C GLN A 251 -6.96 10.65 -15.37
N ASN A 252 -5.74 11.17 -15.20
CA ASN A 252 -4.73 11.29 -16.26
C ASN A 252 -3.70 10.15 -16.28
N VAL A 253 -3.84 9.11 -15.44
CA VAL A 253 -2.80 8.08 -15.30
C VAL A 253 -2.69 7.16 -16.52
N LYS A 254 -3.70 7.06 -17.37
CA LYS A 254 -3.76 6.12 -18.51
C LYS A 254 -2.88 6.50 -19.71
N ASP A 255 -2.46 7.76 -19.80
CA ASP A 255 -1.75 8.30 -20.97
C ASP A 255 -0.23 8.35 -20.78
N ILE A 256 0.30 7.75 -19.70
CA ILE A 256 1.74 7.75 -19.41
C ILE A 256 2.43 6.70 -20.31
N GLU A 257 2.83 7.04 -21.53
CA GLU A 257 3.49 6.08 -22.44
C GLU A 257 4.83 5.52 -21.88
N GLU A 258 5.47 6.22 -20.95
CA GLU A 258 6.81 5.91 -20.41
C GLU A 258 6.84 4.95 -19.19
N TYR A 259 5.88 4.03 -19.03
CA TYR A 259 5.85 3.12 -17.87
C TYR A 259 7.06 2.18 -17.70
N TYR A 260 7.99 2.15 -18.65
CA TYR A 260 9.16 1.27 -18.65
C TYR A 260 10.43 1.91 -18.07
N THR A 261 10.37 3.19 -17.67
CA THR A 261 11.49 3.82 -16.97
C THR A 261 11.69 3.15 -15.60
N ARG A 262 12.88 2.59 -15.38
CA ARG A 262 13.32 2.15 -14.06
C ARG A 262 13.90 3.33 -13.31
N GLY A 263 13.51 3.49 -12.06
CA GLY A 263 14.22 4.36 -11.14
C GLY A 263 13.32 5.24 -10.29
N ILE A 264 14.00 6.08 -9.52
CA ILE A 264 13.39 7.01 -8.58
C ILE A 264 12.87 8.23 -9.33
N ILE A 265 11.57 8.48 -9.22
CA ILE A 265 10.86 9.60 -9.82
C ILE A 265 10.55 10.63 -8.74
N LYS A 266 10.90 11.88 -9.02
CA LYS A 266 10.52 13.06 -8.24
C LYS A 266 9.59 13.91 -9.12
N PRO A 267 8.27 13.66 -9.10
CA PRO A 267 7.35 14.35 -9.98
C PRO A 267 7.32 15.85 -9.66
N THR A 268 7.42 16.70 -10.68
CA THR A 268 7.10 18.12 -10.59
C THR A 268 5.58 18.32 -10.56
N ALA A 269 5.09 19.49 -10.13
CA ALA A 269 3.65 19.74 -10.00
C ALA A 269 2.87 19.52 -11.32
N ASP A 270 3.50 19.73 -12.46
CA ASP A 270 2.88 19.59 -13.79
C ASP A 270 3.05 18.19 -14.41
N SER A 271 3.70 17.28 -13.69
CA SER A 271 3.98 15.94 -14.19
C SER A 271 2.75 15.02 -14.12
N PRO A 272 2.47 14.18 -15.14
CA PRO A 272 1.41 13.19 -15.07
C PRO A 272 1.65 12.15 -13.96
N TYR A 273 2.90 12.04 -13.48
CA TYR A 273 3.30 11.17 -12.36
C TYR A 273 2.81 11.66 -10.97
N VAL A 274 2.29 12.89 -10.84
CA VAL A 274 1.77 13.42 -9.57
C VAL A 274 0.59 12.59 -9.04
N ASP A 275 -0.20 12.02 -9.93
CA ASP A 275 -1.34 11.18 -9.53
C ASP A 275 -0.90 9.84 -8.95
N LEU A 276 0.16 9.24 -9.49
CA LEU A 276 0.76 8.02 -8.95
C LEU A 276 1.40 8.25 -7.57
N LEU A 277 1.87 9.46 -7.29
CA LEU A 277 2.44 9.81 -6.00
C LEU A 277 1.41 9.64 -4.86
N ARG A 278 0.11 9.85 -5.11
CA ARG A 278 -0.96 9.63 -4.12
C ARG A 278 -1.06 8.18 -3.69
N VAL A 279 -0.94 7.28 -4.68
CA VAL A 279 -0.98 5.85 -4.44
C VAL A 279 0.14 5.48 -3.47
N VAL A 280 1.34 6.01 -3.71
CA VAL A 280 2.52 5.76 -2.87
C VAL A 280 2.40 6.43 -1.50
N HIS A 281 1.86 7.65 -1.41
CA HIS A 281 1.54 8.26 -0.13
C HIS A 281 0.56 7.38 0.67
N ALA A 282 -0.50 6.88 0.05
CA ALA A 282 -1.45 5.98 0.69
C ALA A 282 -0.77 4.68 1.18
N GLN A 283 0.13 4.09 0.38
CA GLN A 283 0.92 2.93 0.79
C GLN A 283 1.77 3.21 2.04
N LYS A 284 2.52 4.33 2.05
CA LYS A 284 3.35 4.75 3.19
C LYS A 284 2.51 4.93 4.45
N VAL A 285 1.39 5.64 4.34
CA VAL A 285 0.47 5.87 5.46
C VAL A 285 -0.08 4.54 6.00
N ILE A 286 -0.56 3.66 5.13
CA ILE A 286 -1.09 2.35 5.54
C ILE A 286 0.01 1.50 6.19
N LEU A 287 1.23 1.52 5.65
CA LEU A 287 2.37 0.79 6.22
C LEU A 287 2.71 1.28 7.63
N ILE A 288 2.81 2.61 7.83
CA ILE A 288 3.07 3.20 9.16
C ILE A 288 1.94 2.85 10.13
N ILE A 289 0.67 3.03 9.74
CA ILE A 289 -0.47 2.74 10.62
C ILE A 289 -0.48 1.26 11.02
N THR A 290 -0.25 0.36 10.07
CA THR A 290 -0.23 -1.09 10.36
C THR A 290 0.97 -1.50 11.20
N LEU A 291 2.13 -0.86 11.05
CA LEU A 291 3.27 -1.01 11.96
C LEU A 291 2.91 -0.57 13.40
N LEU A 292 2.21 0.56 13.57
CA LEU A 292 1.75 1.01 14.89
C LEU A 292 0.74 0.03 15.51
N ILE A 293 -0.17 -0.52 14.70
CA ILE A 293 -1.10 -1.59 15.14
C ILE A 293 -0.32 -2.82 15.58
N PHE A 294 0.67 -3.26 14.80
CA PHE A 294 1.51 -4.38 15.14
C PHE A 294 2.29 -4.15 16.44
N TYR A 295 2.89 -2.96 16.61
CA TYR A 295 3.54 -2.54 17.85
C TYR A 295 2.60 -2.69 19.06
N PHE A 296 1.39 -2.16 18.96
CA PHE A 296 0.39 -2.25 20.03
C PHE A 296 0.07 -3.71 20.35
N CYS A 297 -0.21 -4.53 19.33
CA CYS A 297 -0.49 -5.97 19.53
C CYS A 297 0.70 -6.73 20.13
N LEU A 298 1.94 -6.39 19.74
CA LEU A 298 3.16 -6.98 20.28
C LEU A 298 3.35 -6.63 21.76
N SER A 299 3.02 -5.40 22.15
CA SER A 299 3.07 -4.93 23.55
C SER A 299 2.09 -5.65 24.49
N LEU A 300 1.15 -6.43 23.95
CA LEU A 300 0.26 -7.29 24.76
C LEU A 300 0.98 -8.53 25.31
N ILE A 301 2.13 -8.89 24.74
CA ILE A 301 2.88 -10.11 25.07
C ILE A 301 4.28 -9.80 25.60
N VAL A 302 4.92 -8.75 25.09
CA VAL A 302 6.23 -8.28 25.56
C VAL A 302 6.13 -6.88 26.19
N PRO A 303 7.09 -6.46 27.03
CA PRO A 303 7.13 -5.09 27.53
C PRO A 303 7.05 -4.04 26.42
N CYS A 304 6.24 -2.99 26.64
CA CYS A 304 6.02 -1.94 25.65
C CYS A 304 7.31 -1.25 25.18
N TYR A 305 8.32 -1.07 26.04
CA TYR A 305 9.60 -0.48 25.67
C TYR A 305 10.43 -1.43 24.79
N LEU A 306 10.40 -2.74 25.04
CA LEU A 306 11.07 -3.72 24.17
C LEU A 306 10.37 -3.80 22.81
N ALA A 307 9.03 -3.83 22.81
CA ALA A 307 8.25 -3.80 21.57
C ALA A 307 8.56 -2.54 20.74
N PHE A 308 8.67 -1.39 21.41
CA PHE A 308 9.02 -0.12 20.77
C PHE A 308 10.41 -0.18 20.17
N SER A 309 11.43 -0.55 20.95
CA SER A 309 12.80 -0.66 20.49
C SER A 309 12.94 -1.63 19.31
N PHE A 310 12.19 -2.74 19.35
CA PHE A 310 12.18 -3.71 18.26
C PHE A 310 11.51 -3.16 16.98
N CYS A 311 10.34 -2.53 17.08
CA CYS A 311 9.67 -1.93 15.93
C CYS A 311 10.48 -0.77 15.33
N LEU A 312 11.10 0.05 16.20
CA LEU A 312 12.01 1.11 15.79
C LEU A 312 13.23 0.53 15.08
N TRP A 313 13.84 -0.51 15.63
CA TRP A 313 14.98 -1.18 14.99
C TRP A 313 14.62 -1.78 13.63
N LEU A 314 13.47 -2.45 13.53
CA LEU A 314 13.00 -2.99 12.24
C LEU A 314 12.78 -1.88 11.21
N TYR A 315 12.23 -0.74 11.63
CA TYR A 315 12.02 0.42 10.77
C TYR A 315 13.34 1.04 10.29
N LEU A 316 14.30 1.25 11.21
CA LEU A 316 15.59 1.88 10.89
C LEU A 316 16.58 0.96 10.17
N SER A 317 16.36 -0.36 10.18
CA SER A 317 17.27 -1.34 9.57
C SER A 317 16.84 -1.75 8.16
N ASP A 318 16.02 -0.94 7.49
CA ASP A 318 15.52 -1.16 6.12
C ASP A 318 14.86 -2.52 5.90
N PHE A 319 14.31 -3.15 6.95
CA PHE A 319 13.46 -4.33 6.77
C PHE A 319 12.16 -3.99 6.03
N PHE A 320 11.78 -2.70 6.00
CA PHE A 320 10.57 -2.19 5.36
C PHE A 320 10.84 -1.17 4.24
N GLU A 321 11.90 -0.37 4.33
CA GLU A 321 12.05 0.85 3.52
C GLU A 321 12.35 0.61 2.04
N GLN A 322 13.08 -0.47 1.69
CA GLN A 322 13.55 -0.71 0.31
C GLN A 322 12.45 -0.70 -0.76
N HIS A 323 11.20 -0.94 -0.38
CA HIS A 323 10.06 -0.93 -1.30
C HIS A 323 8.95 0.02 -0.87
N ALA A 324 9.08 0.75 0.24
CA ALA A 324 8.01 1.59 0.78
C ALA A 324 7.56 2.71 -0.19
N TYR A 325 8.46 3.15 -1.07
CA TYR A 325 8.18 4.12 -2.12
C TYR A 325 8.05 3.49 -3.51
N ALA A 326 8.19 2.17 -3.65
CA ALA A 326 8.00 1.48 -4.91
C ALA A 326 6.50 1.30 -5.18
N LEU A 327 6.06 1.66 -6.40
CA LEU A 327 4.70 1.44 -6.84
C LEU A 327 4.48 -0.05 -7.18
N LEU A 328 4.47 -0.87 -6.13
CA LEU A 328 4.35 -2.32 -6.18
C LEU A 328 3.46 -2.89 -5.08
N THR A 329 3.18 -4.20 -5.16
CA THR A 329 2.37 -4.93 -4.19
C THR A 329 3.01 -5.08 -2.81
N GLU A 330 4.31 -4.86 -2.71
CA GLU A 330 5.17 -5.17 -1.58
C GLU A 330 4.77 -4.37 -0.32
N PRO A 331 4.65 -3.03 -0.34
CA PRO A 331 4.23 -2.27 0.84
C PRO A 331 2.85 -2.66 1.37
N LEU A 332 1.91 -2.91 0.46
CA LEU A 332 0.56 -3.31 0.84
C LEU A 332 0.54 -4.73 1.41
N SER A 333 1.34 -5.65 0.84
CA SER A 333 1.53 -6.99 1.40
C SER A 333 2.14 -6.94 2.80
N GLN A 334 3.20 -6.15 3.00
CA GLN A 334 3.81 -5.95 4.32
C GLN A 334 2.83 -5.38 5.35
N SER A 335 2.00 -4.41 4.94
CA SER A 335 0.94 -3.87 5.78
C SER A 335 -0.05 -4.94 6.24
N LEU A 336 -0.45 -5.84 5.33
CA LEU A 336 -1.33 -6.96 5.64
C LEU A 336 -0.64 -8.03 6.50
N TYR A 337 0.68 -8.20 6.38
CA TYR A 337 1.44 -9.08 7.28
C TYR A 337 1.44 -8.54 8.72
N PHE A 338 1.65 -7.23 8.91
CA PHE A 338 1.56 -6.61 10.24
C PHE A 338 0.19 -6.80 10.88
N ILE A 339 -0.88 -6.57 10.10
CA ILE A 339 -2.25 -6.81 10.57
C ILE A 339 -2.43 -8.29 10.91
N THR A 340 -2.00 -9.21 10.04
CA THR A 340 -2.16 -10.66 10.25
C THR A 340 -1.47 -11.11 11.53
N ILE A 341 -0.22 -10.71 11.74
CA ILE A 341 0.56 -11.07 12.93
C ILE A 341 -0.01 -10.37 14.17
N GLY A 342 -0.43 -9.11 14.05
CA GLY A 342 -1.11 -8.39 15.13
C GLY A 342 -2.41 -9.08 15.57
N LEU A 343 -3.24 -9.52 14.62
CA LEU A 343 -4.46 -10.29 14.90
C LEU A 343 -4.15 -11.63 15.54
N LEU A 344 -3.07 -12.28 15.12
CA LEU A 344 -2.62 -13.55 15.68
C LEU A 344 -2.21 -13.40 17.15
N LEU A 345 -1.41 -12.37 17.47
CA LEU A 345 -1.04 -12.00 18.84
C LEU A 345 -2.28 -11.69 19.70
N CYS A 346 -3.21 -10.91 19.16
CA CYS A 346 -4.50 -10.63 19.80
C CYS A 346 -5.34 -11.89 20.02
N TYR A 347 -5.36 -12.84 19.07
CA TYR A 347 -6.11 -14.08 19.18
C TYR A 347 -5.53 -15.02 20.25
N LEU A 348 -4.21 -15.10 20.36
CA LEU A 348 -3.54 -15.89 21.41
C LEU A 348 -3.88 -15.41 22.82
N ARG A 349 -4.09 -14.09 22.96
CA ARG A 349 -4.52 -13.44 24.19
C ARG A 349 -6.04 -13.56 24.41
N PHE A 350 -6.82 -13.28 23.37
CA PHE A 350 -8.28 -13.20 23.40
C PHE A 350 -8.89 -14.04 22.26
N PRO A 351 -9.05 -15.37 22.43
CA PRO A 351 -9.46 -16.27 21.35
C PRO A 351 -10.94 -16.10 20.97
N ARG A 352 -11.25 -15.04 20.23
CA ARG A 352 -12.60 -14.67 19.78
C ARG A 352 -12.83 -15.11 18.34
N THR A 353 -14.03 -15.62 18.05
CA THR A 353 -14.43 -16.01 16.69
C THR A 353 -14.25 -14.86 15.69
N PHE A 354 -14.63 -13.63 16.07
CA PHE A 354 -14.44 -12.45 15.21
C PHE A 354 -12.99 -12.26 14.77
N LEU A 355 -12.00 -12.44 15.66
CA LEU A 355 -10.59 -12.29 15.31
C LEU A 355 -10.12 -13.38 14.34
N ALA A 356 -10.60 -14.62 14.49
CA ALA A 356 -10.32 -15.69 13.54
C ALA A 356 -10.89 -15.39 12.15
N LEU A 357 -12.14 -14.91 12.08
CA LEU A 357 -12.76 -14.51 10.81
C LEU A 357 -12.03 -13.34 10.15
N LEU A 358 -11.65 -12.32 10.94
CA LEU A 358 -10.89 -11.17 10.46
C LEU A 358 -9.50 -11.58 9.96
N MET A 359 -8.84 -12.53 10.63
CA MET A 359 -7.58 -13.11 10.15
C MET A 359 -7.77 -13.83 8.81
N GLY A 360 -8.84 -14.62 8.65
CA GLY A 360 -9.21 -15.21 7.35
C GLY A 360 -9.43 -14.16 6.26
N LEU A 361 -10.15 -13.08 6.56
CA LEU A 361 -10.34 -11.96 5.64
C LEU A 361 -9.00 -11.34 5.22
N VAL A 362 -8.16 -10.98 6.18
CA VAL A 362 -6.86 -10.32 5.91
C VAL A 362 -5.91 -11.23 5.12
N ILE A 363 -5.86 -12.54 5.42
CA ILE A 363 -5.07 -13.51 4.66
C ILE A 363 -5.59 -13.66 3.23
N GLY A 364 -6.92 -13.70 3.05
CA GLY A 364 -7.54 -13.73 1.73
C GLY A 364 -7.19 -12.48 0.92
N LEU A 365 -7.36 -11.29 1.53
CA LEU A 365 -6.97 -10.01 0.92
C LEU A 365 -5.47 -9.98 0.57
N ALA A 366 -4.60 -10.41 1.48
CA ALA A 366 -3.16 -10.49 1.21
C ALA A 366 -2.87 -11.38 0.01
N SER A 367 -3.55 -12.51 -0.12
CA SER A 367 -3.36 -13.45 -1.22
C SER A 367 -3.84 -12.89 -2.57
N ILE A 368 -4.86 -12.02 -2.58
CA ILE A 368 -5.29 -11.31 -3.80
C ILE A 368 -4.58 -9.96 -4.00
N VAL A 369 -3.82 -9.44 -3.03
CA VAL A 369 -2.80 -8.42 -3.31
C VAL A 369 -1.62 -9.07 -4.05
N ARG A 370 -1.17 -10.23 -3.55
CA ARG A 370 -0.08 -11.00 -4.13
C ARG A 370 -0.28 -12.49 -3.87
N PRO A 371 -0.34 -13.35 -4.90
CA PRO A 371 -0.59 -14.78 -4.74
C PRO A 371 0.43 -15.51 -3.85
N ALA A 372 1.67 -15.00 -3.82
CA ALA A 372 2.73 -15.54 -2.95
C ALA A 372 2.33 -15.53 -1.46
N ASN A 373 1.46 -14.62 -1.03
CA ASN A 373 1.05 -14.46 0.37
C ASN A 373 0.22 -15.64 0.91
N ILE A 374 -0.04 -16.66 0.08
CA ILE A 374 -0.65 -17.93 0.50
C ILE A 374 0.17 -18.65 1.59
N PHE A 375 1.47 -18.34 1.75
CA PHE A 375 2.29 -18.84 2.86
C PHE A 375 1.75 -18.44 4.26
N LEU A 376 0.79 -17.51 4.35
CA LEU A 376 0.13 -17.12 5.59
C LEU A 376 -0.95 -18.11 6.05
N LEU A 377 -1.42 -19.01 5.17
CA LEU A 377 -2.46 -20.02 5.49
C LEU A 377 -2.18 -20.84 6.76
N PRO A 378 -0.93 -21.28 7.06
CA PRO A 378 -0.63 -21.98 8.30
C PRO A 378 -1.04 -21.22 9.57
N PHE A 379 -1.09 -19.88 9.55
CA PHE A 379 -1.56 -19.10 10.71
C PHE A 379 -3.02 -19.36 11.08
N LEU A 380 -3.85 -19.81 10.14
CA LEU A 380 -5.22 -20.23 10.45
C LEU A 380 -5.23 -21.43 11.41
N ILE A 381 -4.24 -22.33 11.34
CA ILE A 381 -4.16 -23.51 12.22
C ILE A 381 -4.04 -23.10 13.70
N ILE A 382 -3.44 -21.94 14.00
CA ILE A 382 -3.36 -21.41 15.37
C ILE A 382 -4.74 -21.18 15.98
N THR A 383 -5.79 -21.01 15.15
CA THR A 383 -7.17 -20.93 15.66
C THR A 383 -7.61 -22.18 16.44
N LEU A 384 -6.98 -23.34 16.19
CA LEU A 384 -7.19 -24.58 16.93
C LEU A 384 -6.56 -24.58 18.33
N ILE A 385 -5.59 -23.72 18.57
CA ILE A 385 -4.80 -23.67 19.81
C ILE A 385 -5.36 -22.64 20.78
N GLY A 386 -5.94 -21.56 20.27
CA GLY A 386 -6.56 -20.51 21.10
C GLY A 386 -7.87 -20.97 21.75
N GLY A 387 -7.97 -20.78 23.07
CA GLY A 387 -9.17 -21.05 23.87
C GLY A 387 -9.18 -22.44 24.48
N VAL A 388 -8.33 -22.70 25.49
CA VAL A 388 -8.30 -23.98 26.23
C VAL A 388 -9.68 -24.34 26.79
N HIS A 389 -10.49 -23.33 27.13
CA HIS A 389 -11.86 -23.50 27.62
C HIS A 389 -12.91 -23.67 26.51
N ASP A 390 -12.55 -23.41 25.25
CA ASP A 390 -13.43 -23.63 24.12
C ASP A 390 -13.37 -25.11 23.71
N GLY A 391 -14.52 -25.79 23.77
CA GLY A 391 -14.64 -27.15 23.27
C GLY A 391 -14.15 -27.26 21.81
N TYR A 392 -13.57 -28.42 21.47
CA TYR A 392 -12.93 -28.65 20.15
C TYR A 392 -13.84 -28.28 18.97
N LYS A 393 -15.16 -28.50 19.09
CA LYS A 393 -16.16 -28.13 18.07
C LYS A 393 -16.13 -26.64 17.72
N LYS A 394 -16.05 -25.75 18.72
CA LYS A 394 -15.97 -24.29 18.49
C LYS A 394 -14.68 -23.92 17.79
N ARG A 395 -13.57 -24.58 18.13
CA ARG A 395 -12.25 -24.33 17.54
C ARG A 395 -12.22 -24.75 16.07
N ILE A 396 -12.75 -25.93 15.75
CA ILE A 396 -12.92 -26.39 14.35
C ILE A 396 -13.83 -25.44 13.59
N LEU A 397 -14.96 -25.03 14.15
CA LEU A 397 -15.88 -24.09 13.48
C LEU A 397 -15.20 -22.76 13.12
N ARG A 398 -14.38 -22.21 14.03
CA ARG A 398 -13.60 -20.99 13.76
C ARG A 398 -12.61 -21.19 12.62
N LEU A 399 -11.85 -22.28 12.64
CA LEU A 399 -10.91 -22.63 11.56
C LEU A 399 -11.66 -22.76 10.23
N SER A 400 -12.71 -23.58 10.18
CA SER A 400 -13.49 -23.82 8.97
C SER A 400 -14.09 -22.52 8.41
N ALA A 401 -14.64 -21.66 9.26
CA ALA A 401 -15.21 -20.39 8.83
C ALA A 401 -14.14 -19.41 8.32
N ALA A 402 -12.99 -19.30 8.99
CA ALA A 402 -11.88 -18.47 8.54
C ALA A 402 -11.28 -18.97 7.22
N SER A 403 -11.10 -20.29 7.08
CA SER A 403 -10.63 -20.92 5.85
C SER A 403 -11.64 -20.75 4.71
N ALA A 404 -12.94 -20.85 4.97
CA ALA A 404 -13.99 -20.61 3.98
C ALA A 404 -13.93 -19.17 3.44
N ILE A 405 -13.70 -18.17 4.30
CA ILE A 405 -13.49 -16.77 3.87
C ILE A 405 -12.29 -16.67 2.91
N VAL A 406 -11.15 -17.28 3.26
CA VAL A 406 -9.97 -17.26 2.38
C VAL A 406 -10.29 -17.91 1.02
N VAL A 407 -10.92 -19.09 1.03
CA VAL A 407 -11.29 -19.81 -0.20
C VAL A 407 -12.22 -18.98 -1.07
N ILE A 408 -13.25 -18.35 -0.50
CA ILE A 408 -14.17 -17.47 -1.24
C ILE A 408 -13.41 -16.31 -1.90
N ILE A 409 -12.49 -15.67 -1.18
CA ILE A 409 -11.71 -14.55 -1.71
C ILE A 409 -10.77 -15.03 -2.83
N LEU A 410 -10.08 -16.16 -2.66
CA LEU A 410 -9.23 -16.75 -3.69
C LEU A 410 -10.02 -17.14 -4.94
N LEU A 411 -11.20 -17.76 -4.76
CA LEU A 411 -12.10 -18.09 -5.86
C LEU A 411 -12.56 -16.83 -6.59
N SER A 412 -12.80 -15.71 -5.90
CA SER A 412 -13.17 -14.45 -6.55
C SER A 412 -12.11 -13.99 -7.57
N GLN A 413 -10.83 -14.18 -7.28
CA GLN A 413 -9.74 -13.87 -8.21
C GLN A 413 -9.73 -14.82 -9.40
N ALA A 414 -9.89 -16.12 -9.16
CA ALA A 414 -9.95 -17.11 -10.24
C ALA A 414 -11.14 -16.86 -11.17
N PHE A 415 -12.32 -16.54 -10.61
CA PHE A 415 -13.51 -16.18 -11.39
C PHE A 415 -13.35 -14.85 -12.13
N TYR A 416 -12.72 -13.84 -11.52
CA TYR A 416 -12.40 -12.59 -12.21
C TYR A 416 -11.50 -12.82 -13.42
N THR A 417 -10.44 -13.61 -13.26
CA THR A 417 -9.54 -13.95 -14.37
C THR A 417 -10.25 -14.80 -15.42
N TYR A 418 -11.08 -15.77 -15.01
CA TYR A 418 -11.89 -16.57 -15.94
C TYR A 418 -12.85 -15.69 -16.75
N TYR A 419 -13.57 -14.78 -16.10
CA TYR A 419 -14.49 -13.86 -16.77
C TYR A 419 -13.80 -13.00 -17.84
N ARG A 420 -12.56 -12.55 -17.59
CA ARG A 420 -11.80 -11.72 -18.54
C ARG A 420 -11.09 -12.50 -19.63
N THR A 421 -10.69 -13.75 -19.38
CA THR A 421 -9.78 -14.50 -20.28
C THR A 421 -10.38 -15.77 -20.87
N ASP A 422 -11.56 -16.19 -20.42
CA ASP A 422 -12.15 -17.49 -20.74
C ASP A 422 -11.21 -18.68 -20.42
N SER A 423 -10.33 -18.50 -19.43
CA SER A 423 -9.41 -19.52 -18.94
C SER A 423 -9.35 -19.51 -17.42
N PHE A 424 -9.52 -20.68 -16.81
CA PHE A 424 -9.44 -20.82 -15.36
C PHE A 424 -7.97 -20.76 -14.93
N MET A 425 -7.62 -19.74 -14.16
CA MET A 425 -6.28 -19.56 -13.60
C MET A 425 -6.38 -19.47 -12.08
N PRO A 426 -5.83 -20.43 -11.32
CA PRO A 426 -5.80 -20.36 -9.86
C PRO A 426 -5.09 -19.12 -9.32
N SER A 427 -4.13 -18.60 -10.09
CA SER A 427 -3.42 -17.36 -9.86
C SER A 427 -3.10 -16.70 -11.21
N PRO A 428 -3.13 -15.37 -11.33
CA PRO A 428 -2.88 -14.67 -12.60
C PRO A 428 -1.52 -14.96 -13.25
N MET A 429 -0.49 -15.28 -12.46
CA MET A 429 0.84 -15.63 -12.96
C MET A 429 1.07 -17.14 -13.12
N TYR A 430 0.07 -17.96 -12.82
CA TYR A 430 0.20 -19.42 -12.82
C TYR A 430 0.63 -20.00 -14.17
N PRO A 431 0.04 -19.61 -15.32
CA PRO A 431 0.47 -20.16 -16.61
C PRO A 431 1.90 -19.76 -16.98
N GLN A 432 2.27 -18.50 -16.70
CA GLN A 432 3.61 -17.96 -16.92
C GLN A 432 4.67 -18.73 -16.12
N GLN A 433 4.42 -18.94 -14.83
CA GLN A 433 5.36 -19.66 -13.96
C GLN A 433 5.52 -21.12 -14.40
N ARG A 434 4.40 -21.80 -14.69
CA ARG A 434 4.46 -23.21 -15.09
C ARG A 434 5.19 -23.43 -16.40
N ILE A 435 4.99 -22.57 -17.41
CA ILE A 435 5.64 -22.75 -18.70
C ILE A 435 7.11 -22.32 -18.68
N ALA A 436 7.46 -21.31 -17.87
CA ALA A 436 8.87 -20.97 -17.61
C ALA A 436 9.65 -22.18 -17.07
N ILE A 437 9.07 -22.86 -16.07
CA ILE A 437 9.67 -24.04 -15.43
C ILE A 437 9.65 -25.24 -16.38
N ALA A 438 8.52 -25.54 -17.03
CA ALA A 438 8.43 -26.68 -17.94
C ALA A 438 9.45 -26.58 -19.08
N LEU A 439 9.62 -25.40 -19.68
CA LEU A 439 10.60 -25.20 -20.75
C LEU A 439 12.06 -25.31 -20.27
N GLN A 440 12.33 -25.26 -18.97
CA GLN A 440 13.68 -25.52 -18.48
C GLN A 440 14.10 -26.96 -18.73
N TYR A 441 13.18 -27.90 -18.57
CA TYR A 441 13.44 -29.34 -18.63
C TYR A 441 12.97 -29.95 -19.94
N ALA A 442 12.16 -29.23 -20.72
CA ALA A 442 11.63 -29.72 -21.98
C ALA A 442 12.73 -30.16 -22.95
N THR A 443 12.54 -31.34 -23.51
CA THR A 443 13.40 -32.00 -24.49
C THR A 443 12.64 -32.25 -25.80
N ALA A 444 13.35 -32.71 -26.83
CA ALA A 444 12.71 -33.11 -28.08
C ALA A 444 11.77 -34.33 -27.91
N GLU A 445 12.02 -35.19 -26.91
CA GLU A 445 11.21 -36.38 -26.64
C GLU A 445 9.82 -35.99 -26.10
N ASP A 446 9.73 -34.91 -25.34
CA ASP A 446 8.48 -34.38 -24.79
C ASP A 446 7.48 -33.95 -25.88
N ILE A 447 7.93 -33.71 -27.12
CA ILE A 447 7.06 -33.39 -28.25
C ILE A 447 6.08 -34.53 -28.52
N ALA A 448 6.50 -35.78 -28.35
CA ALA A 448 5.65 -36.95 -28.57
C ALA A 448 4.53 -37.07 -27.51
N ALA A 449 4.68 -36.44 -26.35
CA ALA A 449 3.70 -36.42 -25.27
C ALA A 449 2.66 -35.29 -25.39
N MET A 450 2.77 -34.42 -26.40
CA MET A 450 1.85 -33.30 -26.57
C MET A 450 0.46 -33.76 -27.05
N PRO A 451 -0.64 -33.20 -26.49
CA PRO A 451 -1.99 -33.72 -26.69
C PRO A 451 -2.60 -33.40 -28.07
N ASP A 452 -2.07 -32.39 -28.77
CA ASP A 452 -2.59 -31.93 -30.06
C ASP A 452 -1.50 -31.31 -30.95
N SER A 453 -1.80 -31.14 -32.24
CA SER A 453 -0.87 -30.61 -33.24
C SER A 453 -0.42 -29.17 -32.96
N GLU A 454 -1.27 -28.36 -32.33
CA GLU A 454 -0.93 -26.99 -31.93
C GLU A 454 0.15 -27.00 -30.85
N SER A 455 -0.03 -27.85 -29.84
CA SER A 455 0.91 -28.04 -28.72
C SER A 455 2.25 -28.61 -29.21
N VAL A 456 2.22 -29.59 -30.14
CA VAL A 456 3.41 -30.12 -30.83
C VAL A 456 4.17 -29.01 -31.54
N MET A 457 3.47 -28.20 -32.35
CA MET A 457 4.07 -27.11 -33.13
C MET A 457 4.65 -26.02 -32.22
N PHE A 458 3.92 -25.65 -31.17
CA PHE A 458 4.37 -24.64 -30.22
C PHE A 458 5.61 -25.10 -29.47
N LEU A 459 5.60 -26.29 -28.88
CA LEU A 459 6.74 -26.80 -28.12
C LEU A 459 7.99 -26.93 -29.01
N LYS A 460 7.84 -27.46 -30.23
CA LYS A 460 8.95 -27.58 -31.19
C LYS A 460 9.60 -26.22 -31.48
N LYS A 461 8.80 -25.19 -31.73
CA LYS A 461 9.31 -23.81 -31.96
C LYS A 461 9.88 -23.18 -30.69
N CYS A 462 9.31 -23.46 -29.52
CA CYS A 462 9.88 -23.03 -28.24
C CYS A 462 11.29 -23.61 -28.05
N LEU A 463 11.50 -24.90 -28.28
CA LEU A 463 12.81 -25.54 -28.15
C LEU A 463 13.85 -24.95 -29.12
N GLU A 464 13.43 -24.63 -30.34
CA GLU A 464 14.28 -23.95 -31.34
C GLU A 464 14.68 -22.54 -30.87
N LEU A 465 13.72 -21.72 -30.43
CA LEU A 465 13.99 -20.38 -29.92
C LEU A 465 14.82 -20.40 -28.63
N LYS A 466 14.57 -21.40 -27.77
CA LYS A 466 15.29 -21.58 -26.51
C LYS A 466 16.78 -21.82 -26.76
N LYS A 467 17.14 -22.61 -27.78
CA LYS A 467 18.55 -22.85 -28.14
C LYS A 467 19.33 -21.55 -28.36
N ASN A 468 18.71 -20.56 -29.02
CA ASN A 468 19.33 -19.25 -29.26
C ASN A 468 19.36 -18.41 -27.97
N ALA A 469 18.24 -18.37 -27.24
CA ALA A 469 18.16 -17.64 -25.97
C ALA A 469 19.16 -18.17 -24.93
N ASP A 470 19.41 -19.49 -24.92
CA ASP A 470 20.38 -20.11 -24.02
C ASP A 470 21.81 -19.68 -24.38
N ILE A 471 22.16 -19.57 -25.66
CA ILE A 471 23.47 -19.08 -26.10
C ILE A 471 23.69 -17.64 -25.62
N ASP A 472 22.67 -16.78 -25.72
CA ASP A 472 22.74 -15.39 -25.28
C ASP A 472 22.96 -15.30 -23.77
N VAL A 473 22.19 -16.08 -22.98
CA VAL A 473 22.31 -16.12 -21.51
C VAL A 473 23.67 -16.67 -21.08
N ILE A 474 24.13 -17.79 -21.66
CA ILE A 474 25.47 -18.37 -21.38
C ILE A 474 26.58 -17.36 -21.73
N GLY A 475 26.41 -16.63 -22.85
CA GLY A 475 27.36 -15.64 -23.33
C GLY A 475 27.52 -14.44 -22.39
N SER A 476 26.41 -13.95 -21.82
CA SER A 476 26.45 -12.86 -20.83
C SER A 476 26.97 -13.31 -19.46
N ASP A 477 26.72 -14.56 -19.07
CA ASP A 477 26.84 -15.01 -17.68
C ASP A 477 28.13 -15.79 -17.35
N ARG A 478 28.98 -16.07 -18.36
CA ARG A 478 30.36 -16.62 -18.15
C ARG A 478 31.26 -15.76 -17.25
N LYS A 479 30.86 -14.53 -16.90
CA LYS A 479 31.57 -13.65 -15.97
C LYS A 479 31.08 -13.78 -14.51
N ALA A 480 29.93 -14.39 -14.25
CA ALA A 480 29.35 -14.52 -12.90
C ALA A 480 29.25 -16.01 -12.51
N ASN A 481 30.31 -16.55 -11.89
CA ASN A 481 30.30 -17.91 -11.36
C ASN A 481 29.14 -18.09 -10.34
N ASN A 482 28.17 -18.97 -10.67
CA ASN A 482 27.23 -19.70 -9.80
C ASN A 482 25.71 -19.41 -9.90
N LEU A 483 25.19 -18.64 -10.85
CA LEU A 483 23.73 -18.33 -10.92
C LEU A 483 22.98 -18.90 -12.14
N ALA A 484 23.69 -19.59 -13.03
CA ALA A 484 23.22 -19.96 -14.37
C ALA A 484 21.78 -20.52 -14.47
N PRO A 485 21.28 -21.49 -13.68
CA PRO A 485 20.03 -22.19 -14.02
C PRO A 485 18.74 -21.34 -14.00
N TYR A 486 18.73 -20.16 -13.39
CA TYR A 486 17.48 -19.46 -13.05
C TYR A 486 17.18 -18.19 -13.87
N GLU A 487 18.19 -17.51 -14.41
CA GLU A 487 17.97 -16.45 -15.41
C GLU A 487 17.26 -17.01 -16.65
N TYR A 488 17.43 -18.32 -16.92
CA TYR A 488 16.69 -19.05 -17.93
C TYR A 488 15.17 -19.04 -17.69
N TYR A 489 14.64 -19.02 -16.47
CA TYR A 489 13.18 -19.06 -16.26
C TYR A 489 12.48 -17.83 -16.82
N ASN A 490 13.04 -16.64 -16.55
CA ASN A 490 12.50 -15.41 -17.12
C ASN A 490 12.67 -15.37 -18.63
N SER A 491 13.80 -15.87 -19.16
CA SER A 491 14.03 -15.99 -20.61
C SER A 491 13.03 -16.95 -21.28
N ASN A 492 12.81 -18.14 -20.70
CA ASN A 492 11.86 -19.15 -21.15
C ASN A 492 10.44 -18.58 -21.27
N HIS A 493 10.02 -17.72 -20.34
CA HIS A 493 8.75 -17.03 -20.47
C HIS A 493 8.79 -15.86 -21.46
N TYR A 494 9.58 -14.82 -21.18
CA TYR A 494 9.47 -13.53 -21.88
C TYR A 494 10.06 -13.57 -23.29
N ILE A 495 11.19 -14.27 -23.48
CA ILE A 495 11.92 -14.31 -24.76
C ILE A 495 11.41 -15.45 -25.64
N VAL A 496 11.07 -16.59 -25.04
CA VAL A 496 10.67 -17.81 -25.77
C VAL A 496 9.15 -17.94 -25.85
N ALA A 497 8.48 -18.36 -24.78
CA ALA A 497 7.08 -18.78 -24.81
C ALA A 497 6.10 -17.64 -25.12
N SER A 498 6.19 -16.54 -24.39
CA SER A 498 5.28 -15.39 -24.53
C SER A 498 5.44 -14.72 -25.89
N ARG A 499 6.68 -14.55 -26.36
CA ARG A 499 6.97 -13.98 -27.68
C ARG A 499 6.41 -14.85 -28.81
N LEU A 500 6.64 -16.17 -28.75
CA LEU A 500 6.09 -17.09 -29.74
C LEU A 500 4.57 -17.10 -29.71
N ALA A 501 3.97 -17.19 -28.52
CA ALA A 501 2.52 -17.17 -28.37
C ALA A 501 1.89 -15.88 -28.89
N ARG A 502 2.52 -14.71 -28.67
CA ARG A 502 2.06 -13.43 -29.23
C ARG A 502 2.12 -13.44 -30.76
N SER A 503 3.15 -14.07 -31.34
CA SER A 503 3.28 -14.20 -32.80
C SER A 503 2.15 -15.06 -33.40
N LEU A 504 1.92 -16.25 -32.82
CA LEU A 504 0.84 -17.16 -33.24
C LEU A 504 -0.55 -16.53 -33.03
N PHE A 505 -0.75 -15.88 -31.88
CA PHE A 505 -2.02 -15.22 -31.59
C PHE A 505 -2.32 -14.11 -32.60
N LYS A 506 -1.32 -13.31 -33.00
CA LYS A 506 -1.46 -12.27 -34.03
C LYS A 506 -1.73 -12.84 -35.43
N SER A 507 -1.12 -13.97 -35.79
CA SER A 507 -1.40 -14.61 -37.09
C SER A 507 -2.84 -15.12 -37.16
N ASP A 508 -3.36 -15.67 -36.07
CA ASP A 508 -4.68 -16.28 -36.03
C ASP A 508 -5.80 -15.23 -35.84
N HIS A 509 -5.46 -14.05 -35.31
CA HIS A 509 -6.40 -12.97 -35.02
C HIS A 509 -5.88 -11.61 -35.54
N PRO A 510 -5.79 -11.40 -36.87
CA PRO A 510 -5.19 -10.21 -37.46
C PRO A 510 -5.99 -8.91 -37.21
N ILE A 511 -7.29 -9.02 -36.88
CA ILE A 511 -8.17 -7.88 -36.59
C ILE A 511 -8.71 -8.02 -35.17
N ILE A 512 -7.96 -7.56 -34.17
CA ILE A 512 -8.48 -7.44 -32.81
C ILE A 512 -8.85 -5.98 -32.55
N LYS A 513 -10.16 -5.70 -32.54
CA LYS A 513 -10.71 -4.49 -31.92
C LYS A 513 -10.91 -4.78 -30.42
N GLY A 514 -10.36 -3.95 -29.52
CA GLY A 514 -10.55 -4.03 -28.05
C GLY A 514 -9.32 -4.46 -27.23
N ASN A 515 -9.53 -5.02 -26.02
CA ASN A 515 -8.50 -5.49 -25.08
C ASN A 515 -7.68 -6.66 -25.64
N PHE A 516 -6.70 -6.38 -26.51
CA PHE A 516 -5.78 -7.36 -27.08
C PHE A 516 -5.12 -8.24 -26.00
N ASP A 517 -4.72 -7.64 -24.88
CA ASP A 517 -4.02 -8.36 -23.81
C ASP A 517 -4.90 -9.43 -23.14
N ASP A 518 -6.18 -9.17 -22.87
CA ASP A 518 -7.04 -10.16 -22.18
C ASP A 518 -7.22 -11.44 -22.99
N LYS A 519 -7.50 -11.28 -24.28
CA LYS A 519 -7.67 -12.40 -25.21
C LYS A 519 -6.36 -13.15 -25.41
N PHE A 520 -5.24 -12.41 -25.51
CA PHE A 520 -3.92 -13.02 -25.58
C PHE A 520 -3.63 -13.86 -24.34
N TRP A 521 -3.88 -13.36 -23.13
CA TRP A 521 -3.63 -14.12 -21.90
C TRP A 521 -4.54 -15.33 -21.74
N GLY A 522 -5.78 -15.25 -22.22
CA GLY A 522 -6.67 -16.41 -22.36
C GLY A 522 -6.08 -17.50 -23.25
N TYR A 523 -5.66 -17.12 -24.47
CA TYR A 523 -4.99 -18.02 -25.41
C TYR A 523 -3.71 -18.63 -24.81
N TYR A 524 -2.82 -17.78 -24.28
CA TYR A 524 -1.56 -18.19 -23.66
C TYR A 524 -1.77 -19.16 -22.51
N SER A 525 -2.75 -18.90 -21.66
CA SER A 525 -3.06 -19.77 -20.53
C SER A 525 -3.58 -21.13 -20.97
N LYS A 526 -4.46 -21.19 -21.98
CA LYS A 526 -4.95 -22.46 -22.53
C LYS A 526 -3.79 -23.29 -23.08
N LEU A 527 -2.89 -22.66 -23.83
CA LEU A 527 -1.72 -23.31 -24.40
C LEU A 527 -0.75 -23.82 -23.32
N ALA A 528 -0.41 -22.98 -22.34
CA ALA A 528 0.43 -23.38 -21.21
C ALA A 528 -0.18 -24.52 -20.39
N ASN A 529 -1.50 -24.52 -20.18
CA ASN A 529 -2.18 -25.59 -19.45
C ASN A 529 -2.21 -26.93 -20.21
N LYS A 530 -2.12 -26.93 -21.54
CA LYS A 530 -1.97 -28.16 -22.35
C LYS A 530 -0.55 -28.72 -22.32
N ILE A 531 0.45 -27.83 -22.44
CA ILE A 531 1.86 -28.21 -22.66
C ILE A 531 2.58 -28.54 -21.35
N THR A 532 2.32 -27.79 -20.29
CA THR A 532 3.11 -27.92 -19.06
C THR A 532 2.85 -29.19 -18.24
N PRO A 533 1.63 -29.76 -18.13
CA PRO A 533 1.42 -30.98 -17.35
C PRO A 533 2.22 -32.21 -17.81
N PRO A 534 2.27 -32.58 -19.11
CA PRO A 534 3.04 -33.76 -19.53
C PRO A 534 4.54 -33.58 -19.26
N ILE A 535 5.12 -32.41 -19.58
CA ILE A 535 6.54 -32.13 -19.35
C ILE A 535 6.88 -32.20 -17.85
N LEU A 536 6.12 -31.49 -17.00
CA LEU A 536 6.41 -31.47 -15.56
C LEU A 536 6.17 -32.82 -14.87
N ARG A 537 5.37 -33.71 -15.47
CA ARG A 537 5.19 -35.07 -14.96
C ARG A 537 6.40 -35.94 -15.27
N GLU A 538 6.91 -35.84 -16.50
CA GLU A 538 8.09 -36.60 -16.92
C GLU A 538 9.35 -36.14 -16.16
N HIS A 539 9.53 -34.82 -16.03
CA HIS A 539 10.70 -34.20 -15.39
C HIS A 539 10.47 -33.80 -13.92
N MET A 540 9.62 -34.54 -13.20
CA MET A 540 9.23 -34.16 -11.83
C MET A 540 10.42 -34.23 -10.86
N VAL A 541 11.34 -35.18 -11.06
CA VAL A 541 12.50 -35.38 -10.17
C VAL A 541 13.47 -34.21 -10.32
N GLU A 542 13.83 -33.86 -11.55
CA GLU A 542 14.72 -32.76 -11.92
C GLU A 542 14.18 -31.42 -11.40
N TRP A 543 12.87 -31.21 -11.51
CA TRP A 543 12.21 -30.05 -10.96
C TRP A 543 12.34 -29.98 -9.43
N LEU A 544 12.07 -31.08 -8.72
CA LEU A 544 12.18 -31.13 -7.26
C LEU A 544 13.62 -30.98 -6.77
N GLU A 545 14.59 -31.55 -7.47
CA GLU A 545 16.02 -31.37 -7.17
C GLU A 545 16.44 -29.91 -7.32
N THR A 546 16.00 -29.25 -8.40
CA THR A 546 16.26 -27.83 -8.62
C THR A 546 15.60 -26.97 -7.55
N ALA A 547 14.34 -27.24 -7.21
CA ALA A 547 13.64 -26.53 -6.14
C ALA A 547 14.32 -26.74 -4.78
N SER A 548 14.79 -27.95 -4.48
CA SER A 548 15.56 -28.26 -3.26
C SER A 548 16.89 -27.50 -3.23
N PHE A 549 17.60 -27.43 -4.37
CA PHE A 549 18.82 -26.64 -4.49
C PHE A 549 18.52 -25.15 -4.27
N ALA A 550 17.50 -24.58 -4.93
CA ALA A 550 17.08 -23.19 -4.76
C ALA A 550 16.71 -22.88 -3.30
N PHE A 551 15.99 -23.77 -2.64
CA PHE A 551 15.61 -23.64 -1.24
C PHE A 551 16.85 -23.62 -0.34
N ASN A 552 17.78 -24.54 -0.55
CA ASN A 552 19.03 -24.61 0.20
C ASN A 552 19.91 -23.37 -0.05
N TYR A 553 20.01 -22.93 -1.30
CA TYR A 553 20.77 -21.74 -1.69
C TYR A 553 20.20 -20.48 -1.02
N SER A 554 18.87 -20.30 -1.07
CA SER A 554 18.17 -19.18 -0.44
C SER A 554 18.50 -19.08 1.06
N ASN A 555 18.38 -20.20 1.77
CA ASN A 555 18.62 -20.29 3.21
C ASN A 555 20.11 -20.23 3.59
N THR A 556 21.05 -20.34 2.64
CA THR A 556 22.50 -20.34 2.94
C THR A 556 23.21 -19.09 2.46
N LYS A 557 22.80 -18.53 1.31
CA LYS A 557 23.52 -17.45 0.62
C LYS A 557 22.73 -16.16 0.51
N MET A 558 21.40 -16.23 0.43
CA MET A 558 20.59 -15.04 0.15
C MET A 558 20.04 -14.37 1.40
N SER A 559 19.80 -15.13 2.48
CA SER A 559 19.19 -14.57 3.70
C SER A 559 20.07 -13.52 4.39
N ARG A 560 19.44 -12.40 4.82
CA ARG A 560 20.04 -11.36 5.67
C ARG A 560 20.22 -11.81 7.12
N ILE A 561 19.53 -12.87 7.54
CA ILE A 561 19.71 -13.52 8.84
C ILE A 561 20.90 -14.48 8.79
N SER A 562 21.97 -14.06 8.13
CA SER A 562 23.26 -14.73 8.14
C SER A 562 24.27 -13.80 8.78
N SER A 563 25.13 -14.33 9.65
CA SER A 563 26.17 -13.53 10.28
C SER A 563 27.47 -13.78 9.55
N SER A 564 27.88 -12.83 8.70
CA SER A 564 29.19 -12.86 8.06
C SER A 564 30.32 -12.88 9.10
N LYS A 565 30.12 -12.24 10.26
CA LYS A 565 31.08 -12.23 11.38
C LYS A 565 31.21 -13.57 12.09
N MET A 566 30.11 -14.31 12.27
CA MET A 566 30.14 -15.62 12.95
C MET A 566 30.30 -16.80 11.98
N ASN A 567 30.28 -16.56 10.67
CA ASN A 567 30.23 -17.58 9.64
C ASN A 567 29.07 -18.59 9.82
N ILE A 568 27.94 -18.10 10.36
CA ILE A 568 26.72 -18.90 10.57
C ILE A 568 25.67 -18.47 9.55
N THR A 569 25.27 -19.43 8.72
CA THR A 569 24.18 -19.27 7.73
C THR A 569 22.81 -19.42 8.39
N PHE A 570 21.77 -18.87 7.76
CA PHE A 570 20.40 -19.01 8.26
C PHE A 570 19.99 -20.49 8.39
N ARG A 571 20.36 -21.34 7.43
CA ARG A 571 20.17 -22.81 7.50
C ARG A 571 20.75 -23.43 8.77
N GLN A 572 21.93 -22.98 9.20
CA GLN A 572 22.55 -23.46 10.45
C GLN A 572 21.87 -22.91 11.70
N LEU A 573 21.20 -21.75 11.63
CA LEU A 573 20.43 -21.20 12.76
C LEU A 573 19.12 -21.97 13.02
N ILE A 574 18.53 -22.57 11.99
CA ILE A 574 17.22 -23.25 12.10
C ILE A 574 17.18 -24.28 13.25
N PRO A 575 18.11 -25.24 13.38
CA PRO A 575 18.10 -26.20 14.49
C PRO A 575 18.14 -25.54 15.87
N TYR A 576 18.94 -24.48 16.06
CA TYR A 576 19.02 -23.77 17.34
C TYR A 576 17.70 -23.06 17.67
N MET A 577 17.03 -22.48 16.67
CA MET A 577 15.69 -21.90 16.85
C MET A 577 14.67 -22.96 17.23
N LEU A 578 14.69 -24.12 16.58
CA LEU A 578 13.79 -25.23 16.90
C LEU A 578 14.00 -25.71 18.34
N ILE A 579 15.25 -25.81 18.81
CA ILE A 579 15.57 -26.15 20.21
C ILE A 579 15.06 -25.06 21.17
N ALA A 580 15.32 -23.79 20.88
CA ALA A 580 14.88 -22.67 21.71
C ALA A 580 13.35 -22.61 21.81
N PHE A 581 12.64 -22.82 20.70
CA PHE A 581 11.17 -22.87 20.68
C PHE A 581 10.64 -24.12 21.39
N SER A 582 11.35 -25.25 21.34
CA SER A 582 11.00 -26.46 22.10
C SER A 582 11.11 -26.21 23.59
N LEU A 583 12.16 -25.54 24.06
CA LEU A 583 12.30 -25.13 25.46
C LEU A 583 11.17 -24.18 25.86
N LEU A 584 10.80 -23.26 24.97
CA LEU A 584 9.69 -22.35 25.19
C LEU A 584 8.33 -23.07 25.31
N LEU A 585 8.15 -24.27 24.73
CA LEU A 585 6.91 -25.05 24.91
C LEU A 585 6.65 -25.38 26.39
N PHE A 586 7.70 -25.66 27.15
CA PHE A 586 7.60 -25.96 28.59
C PHE A 586 7.30 -24.73 29.44
N ILE A 587 7.61 -23.52 28.95
CA ILE A 587 7.37 -22.26 29.65
C ILE A 587 6.01 -21.67 29.25
N ASN A 588 5.77 -21.55 27.95
CA ASN A 588 4.55 -21.00 27.38
C ASN A 588 4.29 -21.58 25.99
N TYR A 589 3.54 -22.70 25.94
CA TYR A 589 3.24 -23.40 24.70
C TYR A 589 2.55 -22.52 23.64
N LYS A 590 1.74 -21.53 24.03
CA LYS A 590 1.05 -20.64 23.08
C LYS A 590 2.06 -19.76 22.32
N ILE A 591 2.98 -19.15 23.06
CA ILE A 591 4.03 -18.30 22.48
C ILE A 591 5.02 -19.15 21.67
N ALA A 592 5.43 -20.31 22.19
CA ALA A 592 6.27 -21.23 21.45
C ALA A 592 5.65 -21.65 20.12
N THR A 593 4.36 -22.03 20.14
CA THR A 593 3.65 -22.39 18.91
C THR A 593 3.60 -21.23 17.92
N PHE A 594 3.33 -20.02 18.40
CA PHE A 594 3.39 -18.81 17.57
C PHE A 594 4.76 -18.62 16.89
N CYS A 595 5.85 -18.75 17.65
CA CYS A 595 7.21 -18.65 17.12
C CYS A 595 7.49 -19.74 16.06
N TYR A 596 7.04 -20.98 16.28
CA TYR A 596 7.15 -22.04 15.26
C TYR A 596 6.41 -21.70 13.98
N PHE A 597 5.18 -21.19 14.08
CA PHE A 597 4.41 -20.85 12.90
C PHE A 597 5.02 -19.67 12.13
N LEU A 598 5.60 -18.68 12.81
CA LEU A 598 6.33 -17.59 12.14
C LEU A 598 7.52 -18.13 11.34
N LEU A 599 8.32 -19.03 11.93
CA LEU A 599 9.41 -19.71 11.22
C LEU A 599 8.89 -20.57 10.06
N LEU A 600 7.83 -21.35 10.28
CA LEU A 600 7.21 -22.19 9.26
C LEU A 600 6.66 -21.37 8.10
N ALA A 601 6.04 -20.22 8.37
CA ALA A 601 5.53 -19.32 7.33
C ALA A 601 6.66 -18.76 6.45
N HIS A 602 7.79 -18.36 7.05
CA HIS A 602 8.97 -17.95 6.31
C HIS A 602 9.54 -19.10 5.45
N LEU A 603 9.73 -20.29 6.03
CA LEU A 603 10.23 -21.45 5.29
C LEU A 603 9.26 -21.88 4.18
N SER A 604 7.95 -21.78 4.42
CA SER A 604 6.92 -22.06 3.41
C SER A 604 6.98 -21.06 2.26
N ASN A 605 7.16 -19.77 2.55
CA ASN A 605 7.36 -18.75 1.53
C ASN A 605 8.61 -19.04 0.67
N VAL A 606 9.74 -19.37 1.32
CA VAL A 606 10.97 -19.71 0.59
C VAL A 606 10.77 -20.97 -0.26
N ALA A 607 10.12 -22.01 0.28
CA ALA A 607 9.82 -23.24 -0.45
C ALA A 607 8.89 -22.99 -1.65
N LEU A 608 7.83 -22.20 -1.48
CA LEU A 608 6.92 -21.81 -2.57
C LEU A 608 7.67 -20.98 -3.64
N ALA A 609 8.51 -20.05 -3.21
CA ALA A 609 9.35 -19.27 -4.12
C ALA A 609 10.30 -20.19 -4.90
N SER A 610 10.91 -21.19 -4.27
CA SER A 610 11.80 -22.16 -4.91
C SER A 610 11.09 -23.16 -5.84
N LEU A 611 9.82 -23.51 -5.56
CA LEU A 611 9.03 -24.42 -6.39
C LEU A 611 8.49 -23.75 -7.65
N TYR A 612 8.02 -22.50 -7.53
CA TYR A 612 7.27 -21.81 -8.58
C TYR A 612 8.01 -20.64 -9.21
N ASN A 613 9.17 -20.26 -8.69
CA ASN A 613 9.92 -19.10 -9.14
C ASN A 613 11.43 -19.26 -8.91
N TYR A 614 12.20 -18.25 -9.31
CA TYR A 614 13.52 -18.04 -8.75
C TYR A 614 13.37 -17.34 -7.39
N PRO A 615 13.98 -17.86 -6.31
CA PRO A 615 14.03 -17.12 -5.06
C PRO A 615 14.88 -15.87 -5.25
N LEU A 616 14.22 -14.75 -5.54
CA LEU A 616 14.82 -13.42 -5.48
C LEU A 616 14.95 -12.99 -4.02
N GLU A 617 15.95 -12.15 -3.74
CA GLU A 617 16.16 -11.52 -2.44
C GLU A 617 14.86 -10.90 -1.92
N ARG A 618 14.13 -10.18 -2.77
CA ARG A 618 12.83 -9.57 -2.41
C ARG A 618 11.79 -10.56 -1.88
N TYR A 619 11.77 -11.82 -2.33
CA TYR A 619 10.81 -12.82 -1.82
C TYR A 619 11.22 -13.32 -0.44
N ILE A 620 12.53 -13.53 -0.23
CA ILE A 620 13.08 -13.99 1.05
C ILE A 620 12.91 -12.86 2.08
N TYR A 621 13.36 -11.65 1.73
CA TYR A 621 13.39 -10.47 2.58
C TYR A 621 12.01 -10.06 3.07
N ALA A 622 10.97 -10.28 2.26
CA ALA A 622 9.59 -9.99 2.60
C ALA A 622 9.09 -10.70 3.87
N THR A 623 9.67 -11.86 4.22
CA THR A 623 9.21 -12.70 5.35
C THR A 623 10.27 -12.96 6.41
N GLU A 624 11.53 -12.57 6.20
CA GLU A 624 12.60 -12.74 7.20
C GLU A 624 12.30 -12.10 8.54
N TRP A 625 11.63 -10.94 8.53
CA TRP A 625 11.28 -10.27 9.77
C TRP A 625 10.32 -11.11 10.64
N PHE A 626 9.62 -12.11 10.09
CA PHE A 626 8.83 -13.06 10.89
C PHE A 626 9.74 -13.87 11.81
N VAL A 627 10.89 -14.32 11.30
CA VAL A 627 11.90 -15.03 12.09
C VAL A 627 12.44 -14.12 13.19
N LEU A 628 12.71 -12.85 12.87
CA LEU A 628 13.18 -11.87 13.84
C LEU A 628 12.16 -11.61 14.95
N VAL A 629 10.87 -11.51 14.62
CA VAL A 629 9.79 -11.42 15.61
C VAL A 629 9.76 -12.66 16.50
N ALA A 630 9.86 -13.86 15.91
CA ALA A 630 9.86 -15.12 16.65
C ALA A 630 11.03 -15.21 17.64
N LEU A 631 12.24 -14.84 17.19
CA LEU A 631 13.44 -14.77 18.02
C LEU A 631 13.31 -13.72 19.13
N PHE A 632 12.87 -12.51 18.78
CA PHE A 632 12.70 -11.42 19.73
C PHE A 632 11.73 -11.78 20.86
N ILE A 633 10.57 -12.35 20.53
CA ILE A 633 9.60 -12.80 21.52
C ILE A 633 10.16 -13.95 22.36
N CYS A 634 10.81 -14.93 21.73
CA CYS A 634 11.43 -16.05 22.42
C CYS A 634 12.44 -15.56 23.47
N ILE A 635 13.38 -14.71 23.07
CA ILE A 635 14.38 -14.11 23.97
C ILE A 635 13.69 -13.31 25.08
N SER A 636 12.73 -12.45 24.74
CA SER A 636 12.03 -11.62 25.72
C SER A 636 11.35 -12.45 26.81
N VAL A 637 10.69 -13.55 26.43
CA VAL A 637 10.01 -14.44 27.38
C VAL A 637 10.99 -15.26 28.20
N LEU A 638 12.06 -15.79 27.59
CA LEU A 638 13.10 -16.53 28.30
C LEU A 638 13.82 -15.64 29.32
N THR A 639 14.20 -14.42 28.95
CA THR A 639 14.85 -13.45 29.84
C THR A 639 13.95 -13.09 31.02
N ALA A 640 12.67 -12.80 30.76
CA ALA A 640 11.75 -12.45 31.83
C ALA A 640 11.46 -13.63 32.78
N THR A 641 11.40 -14.85 32.25
CA THR A 641 11.24 -16.07 33.05
C THR A 641 12.48 -16.33 33.91
N GLY A 642 13.68 -16.19 33.33
CA GLY A 642 14.94 -16.30 34.06
C GLY A 642 15.06 -15.28 35.18
N ALA A 643 14.76 -14.01 34.91
CA ALA A 643 14.76 -12.95 35.91
C ALA A 643 13.80 -13.25 37.07
N LYS A 644 12.60 -13.78 36.77
CA LYS A 644 11.62 -14.18 37.79
C LYS A 644 12.14 -15.34 38.65
N LEU A 645 12.78 -16.35 38.05
CA LEU A 645 13.35 -17.48 38.78
C LEU A 645 14.48 -17.02 39.72
N VAL A 646 15.36 -16.14 39.22
CA VAL A 646 16.44 -15.53 40.02
C VAL A 646 15.85 -14.73 41.18
N TYR A 647 14.91 -13.82 40.91
CA TYR A 647 14.26 -13.01 41.94
C TYR A 647 13.56 -13.87 43.01
N THR A 648 12.80 -14.88 42.59
CA THR A 648 12.10 -15.79 43.52
C THR A 648 13.09 -16.57 44.39
N LYS A 649 14.24 -16.98 43.83
CA LYS A 649 15.28 -17.65 44.59
C LYS A 649 15.91 -16.71 45.62
N PHE A 650 16.27 -15.48 45.24
CA PHE A 650 16.86 -14.50 46.16
C PHE A 650 15.90 -14.05 47.27
N CYS A 651 14.62 -13.79 46.96
CA CYS A 651 13.65 -13.35 47.97
C CYS A 651 13.25 -14.44 48.96
N LYS A 652 13.52 -15.72 48.68
CA LYS A 652 13.19 -16.84 49.57
C LYS A 652 14.24 -17.09 50.66
N TYR A 653 15.42 -16.47 50.57
CA TYR A 653 16.46 -16.53 51.61
C TYR A 653 16.45 -15.21 52.39
N PRO A 654 15.95 -15.20 53.65
CA PRO A 654 15.90 -13.98 54.49
C PRO A 654 17.28 -13.34 54.69
N GLU A 655 18.34 -14.14 54.60
CA GLU A 655 19.75 -13.78 54.81
C GLU A 655 20.30 -12.78 53.77
N TYR A 656 19.56 -12.55 52.68
CA TYR A 656 19.91 -11.60 51.61
C TYR A 656 18.90 -10.44 51.48
N GLN A 657 18.02 -10.23 52.47
CA GLN A 657 17.21 -9.02 52.56
C GLN A 657 18.06 -7.90 53.17
N PHE A 658 18.60 -7.03 52.30
CA PHE A 658 19.26 -5.78 52.69
C PHE A 658 18.26 -4.70 53.08
#